data_AF-A0A930T288-F1
#
_entry.id   AF-A0A930T288-F1
#
_cell.length_a   1.000
_cell.length_b   1.000
_cell.length_c   1.000
_cell.angle_alpha   90.00
_cell.angle_beta   90.00
_cell.angle_gamma   90.00
#
_symmetry.space_group_name_H-M   'P 1'
#
loop_
_entity.id
_entity.type
_entity.pdbx_description
1 polymer ?
#
loop_
_entity_poly.entity_id
_entity_poly.type
_entity_poly.pdbx_seq_one_letter_code
_entity_poly.pdbx_strand_id
1 'polypeptide(L)'
;MSSSHLKINHVLVVDESGVQRSIMLESSIYSVGRHSDSSVKLNSPAVSRNHATLIRSDINENQCAYILIDGDLQGNRSQNGILVNGKKTIRRQLENGDVILFGSDEIRGIYQIEIDTNHKKDEPEKDDNWRVDGSYRFNIPREELQNTLIISEQNLSGNLQEGEMKRLASFPELSPQPIIELDYSGAITYMNPSAHLCFGDLLPTVENPIHPLIANLAIPKDTQNSQLVVREIQIKDQFFEQYIHYLSKYNVIRSYIFDITERKNSEVKLKYQAFHDSLTGIGNRDYFYWQLHKLLLDVEENKDKLSVLFIDIDRFKNVNDTLNHTTGDRLLESFAYRLLSILPSNCCLARWGGDEFTVAIQDTVVHNVNHVIELIMGSLKEPFLIDNYTIYVTCSIGAAIYPQDGQSLEQLIRNADIALSRAKQMGKNNSQYYTNDLSQQQMFLFELENSLYDAIAQNELYLNYQPKLDLQTNQIISVEALVRWNHPSLGVVSPSKFIPLAEETGLIIPIGEWVLECACRQTRQWLDMGFNLHSIAVNVSVKQFKQDNFVERVKEIITSTGLKPELLELEVTESLLMQDSEKTAKVIKKLTEYGVKFSLDDFGTGYSSLSYLKKFPFHTIKIDQSFVRDLTVNQQDQALIDAVITLGKGYNMKVIAEGVENEAQLKILRDFQCNIIQGQWLSMPMGADDCTAFMRSYPQRY
;
A
#
# COMPACT_ATOMS: atom_id res chain seq x y z
N MET A 1 -14.33 -42.75 -28.37
CA MET A 1 -15.61 -42.12 -27.97
C MET A 1 -15.28 -41.13 -26.88
N SER A 2 -15.43 -39.83 -27.16
CA SER A 2 -15.10 -38.74 -26.25
C SER A 2 -16.06 -38.74 -25.06
N SER A 3 -15.53 -38.89 -23.85
CA SER A 3 -16.27 -38.55 -22.62
C SER A 3 -16.47 -37.04 -22.59
N SER A 4 -17.67 -36.60 -22.90
CA SER A 4 -18.11 -35.22 -22.67
C SER A 4 -18.11 -34.95 -21.17
N HIS A 5 -17.08 -34.29 -20.67
CA HIS A 5 -17.03 -33.82 -19.29
C HIS A 5 -18.02 -32.65 -19.13
N LEU A 6 -19.07 -32.86 -18.33
CA LEU A 6 -19.98 -31.80 -17.91
C LEU A 6 -19.19 -30.79 -17.09
N LYS A 7 -18.98 -29.58 -17.61
CA LYS A 7 -18.31 -28.50 -16.87
C LYS A 7 -19.34 -27.81 -15.98
N ILE A 8 -19.16 -27.96 -14.67
CA ILE A 8 -19.97 -27.32 -13.65
C ILE A 8 -19.30 -25.98 -13.29
N ASN A 9 -19.98 -24.88 -13.54
CA ASN A 9 -19.51 -23.54 -13.21
C ASN A 9 -20.22 -23.05 -11.95
N HIS A 10 -19.46 -22.51 -11.00
CA HIS A 10 -19.99 -21.92 -9.78
C HIS A 10 -19.99 -20.40 -9.93
N VAL A 11 -21.13 -19.77 -9.72
CA VAL A 11 -21.30 -18.32 -9.93
C VAL A 11 -21.89 -17.69 -8.67
N LEU A 12 -21.29 -16.61 -8.19
CA LEU A 12 -21.85 -15.77 -7.16
C LEU A 12 -22.38 -14.48 -7.80
N VAL A 13 -23.70 -14.31 -7.78
CA VAL A 13 -24.35 -13.08 -8.25
C VAL A 13 -24.59 -12.17 -7.05
N VAL A 14 -23.96 -11.01 -7.02
CA VAL A 14 -24.13 -10.04 -5.94
C VAL A 14 -24.91 -8.83 -6.44
N ASP A 15 -26.00 -8.53 -5.74
CA ASP A 15 -26.83 -7.35 -5.93
C ASP A 15 -26.48 -6.31 -4.85
N GLU A 16 -26.05 -5.15 -5.33
CA GLU A 16 -25.70 -4.01 -4.50
C GLU A 16 -26.46 -2.78 -5.01
N SER A 17 -27.44 -2.31 -4.23
CA SER A 17 -28.25 -1.13 -4.58
C SER A 17 -28.93 -1.21 -5.96
N GLY A 18 -29.30 -2.41 -6.42
CA GLY A 18 -29.94 -2.65 -7.72
C GLY A 18 -28.98 -2.87 -8.89
N VAL A 19 -27.67 -2.92 -8.64
CA VAL A 19 -26.65 -3.28 -9.63
C VAL A 19 -26.17 -4.70 -9.36
N GLN A 20 -26.45 -5.61 -10.29
CA GLN A 20 -26.04 -7.01 -10.20
C GLN A 20 -24.67 -7.24 -10.85
N ARG A 21 -23.79 -7.96 -10.13
CA ARG A 21 -22.48 -8.38 -10.59
C ARG A 21 -22.34 -9.90 -10.43
N SER A 22 -22.13 -10.60 -11.54
CA SER A 22 -21.89 -12.05 -11.54
C SER A 22 -20.39 -12.34 -11.49
N ILE A 23 -19.99 -13.21 -10.57
CA ILE A 23 -18.60 -13.55 -10.31
C ILE A 23 -18.44 -15.05 -10.50
N MET A 24 -17.68 -15.46 -11.50
CA MET A 24 -17.34 -16.87 -11.70
C MET A 24 -16.30 -17.29 -10.67
N LEU A 25 -16.63 -18.32 -9.90
CA LEU A 25 -15.79 -18.87 -8.84
C LEU A 25 -14.93 -20.00 -9.39
N GLU A 26 -13.65 -19.72 -9.58
CA GLU A 26 -12.64 -20.65 -10.09
C GLU A 26 -11.52 -20.92 -9.06
N SER A 27 -11.21 -19.90 -8.23
CA SER A 27 -10.16 -19.95 -7.23
C SER A 27 -10.54 -20.81 -6.01
N SER A 28 -9.52 -21.29 -5.29
CA SER A 28 -9.70 -22.09 -4.08
C SER A 28 -10.25 -21.29 -2.90
N ILE A 29 -9.97 -19.98 -2.83
CA ILE A 29 -10.41 -19.08 -1.76
C ILE A 29 -10.86 -17.75 -2.36
N TYR A 30 -11.98 -17.20 -1.87
CA TYR A 30 -12.39 -15.83 -2.13
C TYR A 30 -12.65 -15.10 -0.81
N SER A 31 -12.07 -13.92 -0.65
CA SER A 31 -12.44 -13.00 0.44
C SER A 31 -13.57 -12.07 -0.03
N VAL A 32 -14.57 -11.87 0.81
CA VAL A 32 -15.73 -11.01 0.55
C VAL A 32 -15.77 -9.91 1.60
N GLY A 33 -15.79 -8.64 1.20
CA GLY A 33 -15.75 -7.54 2.16
C GLY A 33 -15.60 -6.16 1.54
N ARG A 34 -15.56 -5.13 2.40
CA ARG A 34 -15.36 -3.73 1.97
C ARG A 34 -13.92 -3.33 1.74
N HIS A 35 -12.96 -4.19 2.08
CA HIS A 35 -11.54 -3.90 1.87
C HIS A 35 -11.23 -3.83 0.37
N SER A 36 -10.26 -3.00 -0.02
CA SER A 36 -9.80 -2.90 -1.42
C SER A 36 -9.30 -4.24 -1.95
N ASP A 37 -8.71 -5.05 -1.08
CA ASP A 37 -8.02 -6.29 -1.43
C ASP A 37 -8.95 -7.53 -1.34
N SER A 38 -10.25 -7.33 -1.10
CA SER A 38 -11.23 -8.42 -1.11
C SER A 38 -11.47 -8.92 -2.53
N SER A 39 -11.42 -10.25 -2.74
CA SER A 39 -11.70 -10.88 -4.04
C SER A 39 -13.10 -10.53 -4.56
N VAL A 40 -14.07 -10.40 -3.65
CA VAL A 40 -15.42 -9.90 -3.91
C VAL A 40 -15.63 -8.63 -3.08
N LYS A 41 -15.42 -7.48 -3.72
CA LYS A 41 -15.54 -6.18 -3.06
C LYS A 41 -17.00 -5.72 -2.99
N LEU A 42 -17.43 -5.37 -1.78
CA LEU A 42 -18.76 -4.84 -1.44
C LEU A 42 -18.63 -3.43 -0.87
N ASN A 43 -19.27 -2.44 -1.49
CA ASN A 43 -19.21 -1.03 -1.13
C ASN A 43 -20.39 -0.60 -0.24
N SER A 44 -20.56 -1.26 0.92
CA SER A 44 -21.50 -0.80 1.95
C SER A 44 -20.82 -0.64 3.31
N PRO A 45 -21.15 0.41 4.07
CA PRO A 45 -20.68 0.58 5.44
C PRO A 45 -21.19 -0.52 6.39
N ALA A 46 -22.29 -1.21 6.06
CA ALA A 46 -22.83 -2.35 6.82
C ALA A 46 -21.98 -3.63 6.68
N VAL A 47 -21.08 -3.69 5.69
CA VAL A 47 -20.17 -4.81 5.45
C VAL A 47 -18.83 -4.56 6.14
N SER A 48 -18.25 -5.62 6.71
CA SER A 48 -16.95 -5.58 7.40
C SER A 48 -15.79 -5.58 6.41
N ARG A 49 -14.59 -5.17 6.83
CA ARG A 49 -13.40 -5.15 5.95
C ARG A 49 -13.15 -6.53 5.33
N ASN A 50 -13.14 -7.58 6.15
CA ASN A 50 -13.20 -8.99 5.74
C ASN A 50 -14.49 -9.58 6.31
N HIS A 51 -15.55 -9.63 5.51
CA HIS A 51 -16.88 -9.97 6.00
C HIS A 51 -17.22 -11.45 5.83
N ALA A 52 -16.75 -12.08 4.75
CA ALA A 52 -16.90 -13.52 4.56
C ALA A 52 -15.70 -14.11 3.83
N THR A 53 -15.51 -15.41 3.96
CA THR A 53 -14.57 -16.19 3.15
C THR A 53 -15.28 -17.36 2.51
N LEU A 54 -15.12 -17.53 1.20
CA LEU A 54 -15.55 -18.72 0.47
C LEU A 54 -14.34 -19.63 0.28
N ILE A 55 -14.47 -20.90 0.65
CA ILE A 55 -13.45 -21.92 0.45
C ILE A 55 -13.99 -23.00 -0.46
N ARG A 56 -13.27 -23.31 -1.52
CA ARG A 56 -13.56 -24.45 -2.39
C ARG A 56 -13.24 -25.75 -1.65
N SER A 57 -14.21 -26.66 -1.65
CA SER A 57 -14.09 -28.02 -1.15
C SER A 57 -14.30 -28.96 -2.33
N ASP A 58 -13.23 -29.59 -2.79
CA ASP A 58 -13.30 -30.60 -3.84
C ASP A 58 -13.88 -31.89 -3.25
N ILE A 59 -14.97 -32.37 -3.84
CA ILE A 59 -15.68 -33.58 -3.39
C ILE A 59 -15.17 -34.79 -4.18
N ASN A 60 -15.02 -34.65 -5.51
CA ASN A 60 -14.49 -35.64 -6.46
C ASN A 60 -13.85 -34.92 -7.67
N GLU A 61 -13.18 -35.64 -8.59
CA GLU A 61 -12.49 -35.07 -9.77
C GLU A 61 -13.36 -34.13 -10.64
N ASN A 62 -14.69 -34.26 -10.60
CA ASN A 62 -15.63 -33.43 -11.37
C ASN A 62 -16.67 -32.68 -10.52
N GLN A 63 -16.54 -32.65 -9.18
CA GLN A 63 -17.49 -31.97 -8.30
C GLN A 63 -16.75 -31.18 -7.21
N CYS A 64 -16.97 -29.88 -7.17
CA CYS A 64 -16.56 -29.02 -6.07
C CYS A 64 -17.77 -28.29 -5.47
N ALA A 65 -17.65 -27.87 -4.22
CA ALA A 65 -18.63 -27.04 -3.55
C ALA A 65 -17.92 -25.90 -2.80
N TYR A 66 -18.57 -24.75 -2.67
CA TYR A 66 -18.03 -23.63 -1.90
C TYR A 66 -18.61 -23.61 -0.49
N ILE A 67 -17.72 -23.49 0.50
CA ILE A 67 -18.05 -23.32 1.91
C ILE A 67 -17.92 -21.84 2.24
N LEU A 68 -19.03 -21.22 2.63
CA LEU A 68 -19.07 -19.86 3.16
C LEU A 68 -18.76 -19.87 4.65
N ILE A 69 -17.87 -18.96 5.07
CA ILE A 69 -17.49 -18.73 6.46
C ILE A 69 -17.72 -17.24 6.80
N ASP A 70 -18.27 -16.98 7.97
CA ASP A 70 -18.41 -15.64 8.54
C ASP A 70 -17.06 -15.12 9.04
N GLY A 71 -16.53 -14.09 8.37
CA GLY A 71 -15.23 -13.49 8.67
C GLY A 71 -14.06 -14.03 7.86
N ASP A 72 -12.86 -13.92 8.42
CA ASP A 72 -11.59 -14.35 7.80
C ASP A 72 -11.12 -15.73 8.27
N LEU A 73 -10.09 -16.27 7.60
CA LEU A 73 -9.46 -17.55 7.95
C LEU A 73 -8.64 -17.51 9.24
N GLN A 74 -8.43 -16.32 9.82
CA GLN A 74 -7.73 -16.13 11.10
C GLN A 74 -8.69 -16.20 12.30
N GLY A 75 -9.99 -16.34 12.05
CA GLY A 75 -11.03 -16.51 13.08
C GLY A 75 -11.71 -15.21 13.50
N ASN A 76 -11.41 -14.08 12.84
CA ASN A 76 -12.10 -12.82 13.10
C ASN A 76 -13.44 -12.82 12.38
N ARG A 77 -14.55 -12.77 13.13
CA ARG A 77 -15.91 -12.77 12.57
C ARG A 77 -16.29 -11.40 12.03
N SER A 78 -17.27 -11.37 11.11
CA SER A 78 -17.85 -10.10 10.70
C SER A 78 -18.63 -9.44 11.84
N GLN A 79 -18.72 -8.12 11.81
CA GLN A 79 -19.39 -7.34 12.86
C GLN A 79 -20.91 -7.55 12.85
N ASN A 80 -21.50 -7.72 11.67
CA ASN A 80 -22.96 -7.77 11.49
C ASN A 80 -23.48 -9.19 11.15
N GLY A 81 -22.58 -10.16 11.00
CA GLY A 81 -22.92 -11.54 10.70
C GLY A 81 -23.44 -11.76 9.28
N ILE A 82 -23.55 -13.04 8.91
CA ILE A 82 -24.06 -13.48 7.62
C ILE A 82 -25.37 -14.24 7.82
N LEU A 83 -26.36 -13.96 6.97
CA LEU A 83 -27.59 -14.76 6.88
C LEU A 83 -27.58 -15.54 5.56
N VAL A 84 -27.79 -16.86 5.63
CA VAL A 84 -28.06 -17.67 4.43
C VAL A 84 -29.49 -18.18 4.51
N ASN A 85 -30.31 -17.87 3.51
CA ASN A 85 -31.75 -18.15 3.47
C ASN A 85 -32.47 -17.71 4.77
N GLY A 86 -32.11 -16.53 5.28
CA GLY A 86 -32.69 -15.95 6.50
C GLY A 86 -32.16 -16.53 7.83
N LYS A 87 -31.20 -17.46 7.81
CA LYS A 87 -30.61 -18.04 9.04
C LYS A 87 -29.19 -17.55 9.28
N LYS A 88 -28.92 -17.07 10.49
CA LYS A 88 -27.56 -16.65 10.89
C LYS A 88 -26.61 -17.84 10.80
N THR A 89 -25.51 -17.66 10.09
CA THR A 89 -24.64 -18.75 9.68
C THR A 89 -23.18 -18.37 9.93
N ILE A 90 -22.45 -19.22 10.65
CA ILE A 90 -21.00 -19.07 10.87
C ILE A 90 -20.21 -19.83 9.80
N ARG A 91 -20.73 -20.98 9.37
CA ARG A 91 -20.16 -21.84 8.35
C ARG A 91 -21.28 -22.60 7.64
N ARG A 92 -21.29 -22.61 6.31
CA ARG A 92 -22.26 -23.37 5.51
C ARG A 92 -21.67 -23.74 4.15
N GLN A 93 -21.87 -24.99 3.73
CA GLN A 93 -21.67 -25.38 2.34
C GLN A 93 -22.83 -24.84 1.52
N LEU A 94 -22.52 -24.09 0.46
CA LEU A 94 -23.51 -23.42 -0.38
C LEU A 94 -24.14 -24.40 -1.37
N GLU A 95 -25.47 -24.34 -1.46
CA GLU A 95 -26.28 -25.09 -2.41
C GLU A 95 -26.79 -24.15 -3.52
N ASN A 96 -27.04 -24.69 -4.71
CA ASN A 96 -27.56 -23.90 -5.84
C ASN A 96 -28.84 -23.15 -5.43
N GLY A 97 -28.85 -21.84 -5.62
CA GLY A 97 -29.94 -20.95 -5.23
C GLY A 97 -29.85 -20.36 -3.83
N ASP A 98 -28.82 -20.68 -3.04
CA ASP A 98 -28.63 -20.11 -1.70
C ASP A 98 -28.54 -18.57 -1.78
N VAL A 99 -29.39 -17.90 -1.01
CA VAL A 99 -29.43 -16.44 -0.87
C VAL A 99 -28.64 -16.04 0.36
N ILE A 100 -27.64 -15.19 0.16
CA ILE A 100 -26.69 -14.74 1.18
C ILE A 100 -26.93 -13.25 1.43
N LEU A 101 -27.10 -12.84 2.68
CA LEU A 101 -27.15 -11.43 3.08
C LEU A 101 -25.90 -11.08 3.87
N PHE A 102 -25.24 -10.00 3.46
CA PHE A 102 -24.00 -9.52 4.07
C PHE A 102 -24.26 -8.27 4.89
N GLY A 103 -24.32 -8.41 6.22
CA GLY A 103 -24.34 -7.29 7.18
C GLY A 103 -25.62 -6.45 7.28
N SER A 104 -26.61 -6.64 6.41
CA SER A 104 -27.97 -6.08 6.46
C SER A 104 -28.83 -6.69 5.32
N ASP A 105 -30.09 -6.27 5.16
CA ASP A 105 -30.96 -6.64 4.02
C ASP A 105 -30.58 -5.94 2.70
N GLU A 106 -29.55 -5.07 2.71
CA GLU A 106 -29.21 -4.19 1.57
C GLU A 106 -28.29 -4.83 0.53
N ILE A 107 -27.45 -5.80 0.91
CA ILE A 107 -26.55 -6.50 -0.01
C ILE A 107 -26.90 -7.99 -0.04
N ARG A 108 -27.30 -8.44 -1.22
CA ARG A 108 -27.78 -9.80 -1.47
C ARG A 108 -26.89 -10.53 -2.46
N GLY A 109 -26.27 -11.61 -2.03
CA GLY A 109 -25.64 -12.61 -2.88
C GLY A 109 -26.60 -13.74 -3.22
N ILE A 110 -26.51 -14.31 -4.41
CA ILE A 110 -27.16 -15.54 -4.82
C ILE A 110 -26.08 -16.45 -5.39
N TYR A 111 -25.91 -17.63 -4.79
CA TYR A 111 -25.00 -18.63 -5.29
C TYR A 111 -25.70 -19.54 -6.28
N GLN A 112 -25.12 -19.71 -7.47
CA GLN A 112 -25.68 -20.48 -8.57
C GLN A 112 -24.66 -21.51 -9.05
N ILE A 113 -25.18 -22.68 -9.44
CA ILE A 113 -24.41 -23.73 -10.10
C ILE A 113 -24.96 -23.85 -11.52
N GLU A 114 -24.18 -23.42 -12.50
CA GLU A 114 -24.53 -23.49 -13.92
C GLU A 114 -23.87 -24.72 -14.54
N ILE A 115 -24.63 -25.52 -15.26
CA ILE A 115 -24.13 -26.68 -15.99
C ILE A 115 -24.07 -26.27 -17.46
N ASP A 116 -22.85 -26.18 -18.02
CA ASP A 116 -22.67 -25.78 -19.40
C ASP A 116 -23.24 -26.88 -20.32
N THR A 117 -24.46 -26.65 -20.81
CA THR A 117 -25.20 -27.55 -21.69
C THR A 117 -25.46 -26.82 -23.00
N ASN A 118 -24.57 -27.03 -23.97
CA ASN A 118 -24.89 -26.70 -25.35
C ASN A 118 -25.98 -27.65 -25.88
N HIS A 119 -27.25 -27.34 -25.61
CA HIS A 119 -28.36 -27.28 -26.56
C HIS A 119 -29.75 -27.23 -25.87
N LYS A 120 -30.49 -26.16 -26.19
CA LYS A 120 -31.97 -26.00 -26.33
C LYS A 120 -32.91 -26.47 -25.20
N LYS A 121 -33.67 -25.47 -24.70
CA LYS A 121 -35.12 -25.43 -24.41
C LYS A 121 -35.81 -26.74 -23.98
N ASP A 122 -36.27 -26.79 -22.73
CA ASP A 122 -37.69 -26.65 -22.36
C ASP A 122 -37.84 -26.87 -20.83
N GLU A 123 -38.62 -26.01 -20.17
CA GLU A 123 -39.19 -26.24 -18.83
C GLU A 123 -40.49 -27.05 -18.95
N PRO A 124 -41.13 -27.53 -17.86
CA PRO A 124 -40.58 -28.09 -16.61
C PRO A 124 -41.35 -29.39 -16.21
N GLU A 125 -40.88 -30.15 -15.22
CA GLU A 125 -41.80 -30.88 -14.34
C GLU A 125 -41.19 -31.25 -12.98
N LYS A 126 -42.04 -31.14 -11.95
CA LYS A 126 -41.80 -31.38 -10.53
C LYS A 126 -41.69 -32.89 -10.25
N ASP A 127 -40.85 -33.28 -9.29
CA ASP A 127 -41.35 -34.14 -8.21
C ASP A 127 -40.49 -34.06 -6.94
N ASP A 128 -41.19 -33.88 -5.82
CA ASP A 128 -40.72 -33.99 -4.45
C ASP A 128 -40.41 -35.45 -4.12
N ASN A 129 -39.26 -35.72 -3.48
CA ASN A 129 -39.14 -36.52 -2.25
C ASN A 129 -37.73 -37.09 -2.08
N TRP A 130 -36.95 -36.49 -1.18
CA TRP A 130 -36.06 -37.22 -0.29
C TRP A 130 -35.65 -36.28 0.85
N ARG A 131 -36.22 -36.53 2.03
CA ARG A 131 -35.68 -36.11 3.32
C ARG A 131 -34.79 -37.25 3.81
N VAL A 132 -33.56 -36.97 4.25
CA VAL A 132 -32.94 -37.72 5.35
C VAL A 132 -32.16 -36.77 6.26
N ASP A 133 -32.42 -36.98 7.54
CA ASP A 133 -31.95 -36.28 8.73
C ASP A 133 -30.43 -36.20 8.84
N GLY A 134 -29.97 -35.03 9.29
CA GLY A 134 -28.60 -34.82 9.69
C GLY A 134 -28.37 -35.24 11.14
N SER A 135 -27.57 -36.29 11.35
CA SER A 135 -26.75 -36.45 12.56
C SER A 135 -25.90 -37.71 12.52
N TYR A 136 -24.72 -37.73 11.87
CA TYR A 136 -23.71 -38.73 12.24
C TYR A 136 -22.29 -38.16 12.25
N ARG A 137 -21.77 -38.04 13.47
CA ARG A 137 -20.33 -37.97 13.77
C ARG A 137 -19.73 -39.34 13.45
N PHE A 138 -18.73 -39.41 12.57
CA PHE A 138 -17.97 -40.65 12.39
C PHE A 138 -16.94 -40.80 13.53
N ASN A 139 -17.39 -41.43 14.62
CA ASN A 139 -16.51 -42.29 15.42
C ASN A 139 -16.84 -43.70 14.97
N ILE A 140 -16.07 -44.24 14.01
CA ILE A 140 -16.23 -45.64 13.58
C ILE A 140 -15.44 -46.49 14.57
N PRO A 141 -16.09 -47.27 15.44
CA PRO A 141 -15.39 -48.25 16.27
C PRO A 141 -14.75 -49.29 15.35
N ARG A 142 -13.62 -49.88 15.77
CA ARG A 142 -12.85 -50.87 14.99
C ARG A 142 -13.69 -52.07 14.48
N GLU A 143 -14.88 -52.27 15.03
CA GLU A 143 -15.86 -53.31 14.65
C GLU A 143 -16.67 -52.97 13.38
N GLU A 144 -16.87 -51.69 13.04
CA GLU A 144 -17.66 -51.26 11.86
C GLU A 144 -16.85 -51.27 10.54
N LEU A 145 -15.51 -51.29 10.59
CA LEU A 145 -14.64 -51.45 9.42
C LEU A 145 -14.75 -52.83 8.75
N GLN A 146 -15.39 -53.80 9.41
CA GLN A 146 -15.56 -55.16 8.89
C GLN A 146 -16.56 -55.27 7.70
N ASN A 147 -17.38 -54.24 7.46
CA ASN A 147 -18.41 -54.29 6.41
C ASN A 147 -17.97 -53.67 5.06
N THR A 148 -16.72 -53.22 4.94
CA THR A 148 -16.15 -52.80 3.65
C THR A 148 -15.66 -54.04 2.89
N LEU A 149 -16.58 -54.77 2.24
CA LEU A 149 -16.32 -55.94 1.35
C LEU A 149 -14.95 -56.63 1.58
N ILE A 150 -14.69 -57.03 2.82
CA ILE A 150 -13.75 -58.11 3.05
C ILE A 150 -14.58 -59.30 2.62
N ILE A 151 -14.25 -59.88 1.46
CA ILE A 151 -14.69 -61.25 1.20
C ILE A 151 -14.11 -62.05 2.36
N SER A 152 -14.92 -62.33 3.37
CA SER A 152 -14.51 -63.18 4.47
C SER A 152 -14.12 -64.51 3.85
N GLU A 153 -13.01 -65.12 4.29
CA GLU A 153 -12.58 -66.43 3.77
C GLU A 153 -13.68 -67.50 3.89
N GLN A 154 -14.67 -67.28 4.76
CA GLN A 154 -15.87 -68.12 4.89
C GLN A 154 -16.86 -68.02 3.71
N ASN A 155 -16.79 -66.98 2.87
CA ASN A 155 -17.56 -66.85 1.63
C ASN A 155 -16.81 -67.41 0.39
N LEU A 156 -15.52 -67.74 0.53
CA LEU A 156 -14.69 -68.36 -0.52
C LEU A 156 -14.76 -69.90 -0.53
N SER A 157 -15.39 -70.51 0.46
CA SER A 157 -15.46 -71.97 0.64
C SER A 157 -16.57 -72.65 -0.18
N GLY A 158 -17.36 -71.89 -0.95
CA GLY A 158 -18.25 -72.41 -1.99
C GLY A 158 -17.61 -72.25 -3.37
N ASN A 159 -17.61 -73.31 -4.20
CA ASN A 159 -17.06 -73.35 -5.56
C ASN A 159 -17.31 -72.04 -6.34
N LEU A 160 -16.31 -71.15 -6.36
CA LEU A 160 -16.30 -69.97 -7.22
C LEU A 160 -16.36 -70.44 -8.67
N GLN A 161 -17.36 -69.96 -9.42
CA GLN A 161 -17.46 -70.28 -10.84
C GLN A 161 -16.30 -69.63 -11.60
N GLU A 162 -15.83 -70.25 -12.67
CA GLU A 162 -14.65 -69.81 -13.44
C GLU A 162 -14.73 -68.35 -13.90
N GLY A 163 -15.95 -67.84 -14.15
CA GLY A 163 -16.21 -66.44 -14.50
C GLY A 163 -15.99 -65.45 -13.35
N GLU A 164 -16.30 -65.82 -12.12
CA GLU A 164 -16.09 -65.00 -10.92
C GLU A 164 -14.61 -64.96 -10.54
N MET A 165 -13.92 -66.09 -10.73
CA MET A 165 -12.48 -66.20 -10.52
C MET A 165 -11.69 -65.35 -11.53
N LYS A 166 -12.10 -65.34 -12.81
CA LYS A 166 -11.55 -64.43 -13.84
C LYS A 166 -11.80 -62.96 -13.52
N ARG A 167 -12.98 -62.62 -13.01
CA ARG A 167 -13.31 -61.25 -12.60
C ARG A 167 -12.47 -60.79 -11.40
N LEU A 168 -12.31 -61.65 -10.39
CA LEU A 168 -11.49 -61.36 -9.21
C LEU A 168 -10.00 -61.20 -9.56
N ALA A 169 -9.47 -62.03 -10.46
CA ALA A 169 -8.10 -61.92 -10.96
C ALA A 169 -7.86 -60.67 -11.82
N SER A 170 -8.91 -60.10 -12.44
CA SER A 170 -8.78 -58.91 -13.29
C SER A 170 -8.63 -57.58 -12.54
N PHE A 171 -9.00 -57.51 -11.24
CA PHE A 171 -8.95 -56.24 -10.50
C PHE A 171 -7.53 -55.68 -10.35
N PRO A 172 -6.50 -56.47 -9.97
CA PRO A 172 -5.13 -55.97 -9.93
C PRO A 172 -4.57 -55.62 -11.31
N GLU A 173 -5.00 -56.32 -12.36
CA GLU A 173 -4.54 -56.07 -13.75
C GLU A 173 -5.10 -54.78 -14.34
N LEU A 174 -6.32 -54.41 -13.98
CA LEU A 174 -6.97 -53.18 -14.44
C LEU A 174 -6.65 -51.96 -13.55
N SER A 175 -5.90 -52.16 -12.45
CA SER A 175 -5.48 -51.07 -11.58
C SER A 175 -4.55 -50.10 -12.33
N PRO A 176 -4.87 -48.79 -12.36
CA PRO A 176 -4.00 -47.78 -12.96
C PRO A 176 -2.78 -47.47 -12.08
N GLN A 177 -2.74 -47.97 -10.84
CA GLN A 177 -1.60 -47.84 -9.95
C GLN A 177 -0.67 -49.06 -10.09
N PRO A 178 0.66 -48.87 -10.14
CA PRO A 178 1.61 -49.97 -10.13
C PRO A 178 1.47 -50.85 -8.87
N ILE A 179 1.31 -52.14 -9.10
CA ILE A 179 1.28 -53.18 -8.06
C ILE A 179 2.40 -54.17 -8.33
N ILE A 180 3.24 -54.40 -7.34
CA ILE A 180 4.35 -55.37 -7.39
C ILE A 180 4.19 -56.33 -6.22
N GLU A 181 4.32 -57.62 -6.48
CA GLU A 181 4.40 -58.64 -5.46
C GLU A 181 5.77 -59.32 -5.49
N LEU A 182 6.33 -59.54 -4.31
CA LEU A 182 7.62 -60.17 -4.10
C LEU A 182 7.43 -61.34 -3.14
N ASP A 183 8.19 -62.41 -3.27
CA ASP A 183 8.34 -63.38 -2.18
C ASP A 183 9.30 -62.85 -1.09
N TYR A 184 9.41 -63.56 0.03
CA TYR A 184 10.35 -63.19 1.10
C TYR A 184 11.83 -63.38 0.72
N SER A 185 12.15 -64.00 -0.41
CA SER A 185 13.51 -64.01 -0.95
C SER A 185 13.84 -62.74 -1.75
N GLY A 186 12.84 -61.89 -2.01
CA GLY A 186 12.95 -60.67 -2.80
C GLY A 186 12.74 -60.89 -4.30
N ALA A 187 12.28 -62.07 -4.72
CA ALA A 187 11.97 -62.35 -6.12
C ALA A 187 10.57 -61.85 -6.46
N ILE A 188 10.42 -61.18 -7.62
CA ILE A 188 9.14 -60.67 -8.10
C ILE A 188 8.25 -61.84 -8.52
N THR A 189 7.12 -62.02 -7.83
CA THR A 189 6.13 -63.06 -8.11
C THR A 189 5.00 -62.57 -8.99
N TYR A 190 4.71 -61.26 -8.97
CA TYR A 190 3.66 -60.66 -9.78
C TYR A 190 3.93 -59.16 -10.03
N MET A 191 3.57 -58.68 -11.21
CA MET A 191 3.50 -57.27 -11.56
C MET A 191 2.26 -57.03 -12.41
N ASN A 192 1.51 -55.97 -12.11
CA ASN A 192 0.41 -55.59 -12.98
C ASN A 192 0.91 -54.81 -14.22
N PRO A 193 0.08 -54.64 -15.27
CA PRO A 193 0.47 -53.91 -16.48
C PRO A 193 1.01 -52.50 -16.20
N SER A 194 0.43 -51.78 -15.23
CA SER A 194 0.93 -50.45 -14.83
C SER A 194 2.35 -50.52 -14.25
N ALA A 195 2.67 -51.53 -13.43
CA ALA A 195 4.01 -51.73 -12.90
C ALA A 195 5.00 -52.13 -14.00
N HIS A 196 4.59 -52.93 -14.98
CA HIS A 196 5.44 -53.27 -16.13
C HIS A 196 5.77 -52.04 -16.99
N LEU A 197 4.82 -51.12 -17.16
CA LEU A 197 5.03 -49.88 -17.92
C LEU A 197 5.93 -48.88 -17.17
N CYS A 198 5.69 -48.68 -15.87
CA CYS A 198 6.44 -47.71 -15.07
C CYS A 198 7.83 -48.22 -14.64
N PHE A 199 7.95 -49.52 -14.43
CA PHE A 199 9.11 -50.14 -13.77
C PHE A 199 9.57 -51.42 -14.49
N GLY A 200 9.49 -51.46 -15.82
CA GLY A 200 9.93 -52.62 -16.63
C GLY A 200 11.40 -53.02 -16.43
N ASP A 201 12.22 -52.10 -15.93
CA ASP A 201 13.65 -52.27 -15.66
C ASP A 201 13.95 -52.88 -14.27
N LEU A 202 12.94 -53.43 -13.57
CA LEU A 202 13.08 -53.99 -12.22
C LEU A 202 13.89 -55.30 -12.15
N LEU A 203 14.16 -55.95 -13.27
CA LEU A 203 14.99 -57.16 -13.31
C LEU A 203 16.47 -56.77 -13.10
N PRO A 204 17.21 -57.46 -12.22
CA PRO A 204 18.59 -57.10 -11.92
C PRO A 204 19.45 -57.20 -13.18
N THR A 205 19.86 -56.05 -13.71
CA THR A 205 20.90 -55.95 -14.74
C THR A 205 22.27 -55.82 -14.08
N VAL A 206 23.33 -56.26 -14.77
CA VAL A 206 24.73 -56.22 -14.30
C VAL A 206 25.17 -54.84 -13.80
N GLU A 207 24.49 -53.76 -14.21
CA GLU A 207 24.80 -52.37 -13.85
C GLU A 207 24.02 -51.81 -12.64
N ASN A 208 22.99 -52.50 -12.11
CA ASN A 208 22.19 -51.98 -10.99
C ASN A 208 21.69 -53.11 -10.07
N PRO A 209 22.43 -53.46 -9.01
CA PRO A 209 22.20 -54.72 -8.29
C PRO A 209 20.94 -54.72 -7.40
N ILE A 210 20.39 -53.56 -7.02
CA ILE A 210 19.16 -53.46 -6.19
C ILE A 210 18.38 -52.17 -6.52
N HIS A 211 17.20 -52.29 -7.15
CA HIS A 211 16.32 -51.16 -7.46
C HIS A 211 15.74 -50.52 -6.18
N PRO A 212 15.59 -49.17 -6.08
CA PRO A 212 15.08 -48.48 -4.87
C PRO A 212 13.74 -49.00 -4.34
N LEU A 213 12.85 -49.46 -5.23
CA LEU A 213 11.58 -50.11 -4.87
C LEU A 213 11.73 -51.40 -4.04
N ILE A 214 12.85 -52.11 -4.21
CA ILE A 214 13.12 -53.43 -3.60
C ILE A 214 14.19 -53.31 -2.51
N ALA A 215 15.01 -52.26 -2.56
CA ALA A 215 16.05 -52.00 -1.55
C ALA A 215 15.45 -51.88 -0.15
N ASN A 216 16.12 -52.50 0.84
CA ASN A 216 15.80 -52.40 2.27
C ASN A 216 14.37 -52.83 2.66
N LEU A 217 13.73 -53.71 1.89
CA LEU A 217 12.51 -54.40 2.32
C LEU A 217 12.88 -55.45 3.37
N ALA A 218 12.85 -55.09 4.65
CA ALA A 218 13.18 -55.99 5.75
C ALA A 218 12.07 -57.03 5.96
N ILE A 219 12.42 -58.31 6.02
CA ILE A 219 11.47 -59.39 6.33
C ILE A 219 11.13 -59.32 7.83
N PRO A 220 9.85 -59.17 8.22
CA PRO A 220 9.46 -59.16 9.62
C PRO A 220 9.81 -60.51 10.27
N LYS A 221 10.46 -60.47 11.44
CA LYS A 221 10.78 -61.68 12.22
C LYS A 221 9.54 -62.34 12.84
N ASP A 222 8.44 -61.61 12.92
CA ASP A 222 7.18 -62.07 13.52
C ASP A 222 6.17 -62.38 12.40
N THR A 223 5.93 -63.67 12.16
CA THR A 223 5.20 -64.20 11.00
C THR A 223 3.68 -64.31 11.23
N GLN A 224 3.17 -63.87 12.38
CA GLN A 224 1.75 -64.09 12.73
C GLN A 224 0.80 -62.95 12.32
N ASN A 225 1.29 -61.74 12.02
CA ASN A 225 0.43 -60.61 11.63
C ASN A 225 0.86 -59.97 10.30
N SER A 226 -0.12 -59.51 9.52
CA SER A 226 0.13 -58.70 8.31
C SER A 226 0.48 -57.28 8.73
N GLN A 227 1.60 -56.74 8.22
CA GLN A 227 2.08 -55.40 8.56
C GLN A 227 2.03 -54.50 7.33
N LEU A 228 1.54 -53.27 7.49
CA LEU A 228 1.58 -52.22 6.47
C LEU A 228 2.66 -51.21 6.83
N VAL A 229 3.54 -50.91 5.88
CA VAL A 229 4.60 -49.91 6.00
C VAL A 229 4.48 -48.96 4.82
N VAL A 230 4.54 -47.65 5.06
CA VAL A 230 4.52 -46.63 4.01
C VAL A 230 5.87 -45.94 4.00
N ARG A 231 6.45 -45.75 2.81
CA ARG A 231 7.70 -45.00 2.65
C ARG A 231 7.68 -44.14 1.39
N GLU A 232 8.41 -43.04 1.43
CA GLU A 232 8.70 -42.20 0.27
C GLU A 232 9.99 -42.68 -0.39
N ILE A 233 9.99 -42.78 -1.72
CA ILE A 233 11.16 -43.14 -2.51
C ILE A 233 11.30 -42.16 -3.68
N GLN A 234 12.54 -41.83 -4.01
CA GLN A 234 12.87 -41.01 -5.18
C GLN A 234 13.52 -41.90 -6.23
N ILE A 235 13.00 -41.84 -7.46
CA ILE A 235 13.55 -42.54 -8.61
C ILE A 235 13.75 -41.50 -9.71
N LYS A 236 15.01 -41.17 -10.03
CA LYS A 236 15.37 -40.06 -10.92
C LYS A 236 14.73 -38.74 -10.41
N ASP A 237 13.94 -38.05 -11.24
CA ASP A 237 13.28 -36.78 -10.92
C ASP A 237 11.83 -36.94 -10.41
N GLN A 238 11.41 -38.18 -10.10
CA GLN A 238 10.06 -38.49 -9.62
C GLN A 238 10.05 -38.97 -8.17
N PHE A 239 9.00 -38.62 -7.45
CA PHE A 239 8.75 -39.01 -6.07
C PHE A 239 7.57 -39.97 -6.02
N PHE A 240 7.73 -41.09 -5.32
CA PHE A 240 6.69 -42.09 -5.14
C PHE A 240 6.45 -42.40 -3.67
N GLU A 241 5.21 -42.68 -3.32
CA GLU A 241 4.82 -43.26 -2.04
C GLU A 241 4.58 -44.76 -2.23
N GLN A 242 5.35 -45.59 -1.53
CA GLN A 242 5.26 -47.04 -1.60
C GLN A 242 4.59 -47.59 -0.33
N TYR A 243 3.43 -48.21 -0.51
CA TYR A 243 2.69 -48.93 0.52
C TYR A 243 3.06 -50.41 0.45
N ILE A 244 3.79 -50.89 1.45
CA ILE A 244 4.33 -52.23 1.54
C ILE A 244 3.47 -53.04 2.52
N HIS A 245 2.82 -54.08 2.02
CA HIS A 245 1.99 -54.98 2.79
C HIS A 245 2.63 -56.36 2.88
N TYR A 246 3.05 -56.74 4.09
CA TYR A 246 3.57 -58.07 4.37
C TYR A 246 2.41 -59.04 4.60
N LEU A 247 2.19 -59.97 3.68
CA LEU A 247 1.12 -60.97 3.72
C LEU A 247 1.68 -62.30 4.22
N SER A 248 1.92 -62.41 5.53
CA SER A 248 2.62 -63.54 6.15
C SER A 248 1.95 -64.91 5.90
N LYS A 249 0.62 -64.97 5.75
CA LYS A 249 -0.10 -66.21 5.41
C LYS A 249 0.29 -66.79 4.04
N TYR A 250 0.70 -65.91 3.12
CA TYR A 250 1.01 -66.24 1.73
C TYR A 250 2.52 -66.13 1.41
N ASN A 251 3.36 -65.77 2.40
CA ASN A 251 4.80 -65.52 2.23
C ASN A 251 5.15 -64.52 1.12
N VAL A 252 4.30 -63.51 0.92
CA VAL A 252 4.50 -62.47 -0.10
C VAL A 252 4.47 -61.06 0.50
N ILE A 253 5.18 -60.15 -0.15
CA ILE A 253 5.19 -58.71 0.10
C ILE A 253 4.51 -58.06 -1.09
N ARG A 254 3.39 -57.40 -0.86
CA ARG A 254 2.68 -56.65 -1.90
C ARG A 254 2.92 -55.16 -1.74
N SER A 255 3.45 -54.53 -2.78
CA SER A 255 3.69 -53.09 -2.84
C SER A 255 2.68 -52.42 -3.77
N TYR A 256 2.06 -51.35 -3.28
CA TYR A 256 1.30 -50.38 -4.10
C TYR A 256 2.11 -49.09 -4.19
N ILE A 257 2.28 -48.56 -5.39
CA ILE A 257 3.13 -47.39 -5.62
C ILE A 257 2.27 -46.27 -6.19
N PHE A 258 2.36 -45.09 -5.58
CA PHE A 258 1.63 -43.91 -6.00
C PHE A 258 2.61 -42.81 -6.38
N ASP A 259 2.46 -42.23 -7.57
CA ASP A 259 3.23 -41.05 -7.97
C ASP A 259 2.74 -39.82 -7.18
N ILE A 260 3.64 -39.19 -6.44
CA ILE A 260 3.39 -37.98 -5.64
C ILE A 260 4.17 -36.77 -6.16
N THR A 261 4.77 -36.86 -7.34
CA THR A 261 5.65 -35.84 -7.93
C THR A 261 4.92 -34.51 -8.12
N GLU A 262 3.71 -34.51 -8.69
CA GLU A 262 2.93 -33.29 -8.90
C GLU A 262 2.56 -32.60 -7.58
N ARG A 263 2.19 -33.40 -6.57
CA ARG A 263 1.91 -32.91 -5.22
C ARG A 263 3.16 -32.26 -4.60
N LYS A 264 4.32 -32.92 -4.67
CA LYS A 264 5.59 -32.37 -4.16
C LYS A 264 6.00 -31.09 -4.87
N ASN A 265 5.90 -31.05 -6.20
CA ASN A 265 6.18 -29.86 -6.99
C ASN A 265 5.22 -28.72 -6.66
N SER A 266 3.95 -29.02 -6.44
CA SER A 266 2.93 -28.05 -6.02
C SER A 266 3.21 -27.52 -4.61
N GLU A 267 3.60 -28.38 -3.66
CA GLU A 267 4.01 -27.96 -2.32
C GLU A 267 5.23 -27.03 -2.33
N VAL A 268 6.23 -27.33 -3.17
CA VAL A 268 7.40 -26.45 -3.37
C VAL A 268 7.00 -25.12 -3.98
N LYS A 269 6.15 -25.14 -5.01
CA LYS A 269 5.65 -23.92 -5.66
C LYS A 269 4.81 -23.06 -4.72
N LEU A 270 3.95 -23.67 -3.91
CA LEU A 270 3.17 -22.98 -2.88
C LEU A 270 4.07 -22.33 -1.83
N LYS A 271 5.11 -23.04 -1.36
CA LYS A 271 6.12 -22.47 -0.46
C LYS A 271 6.86 -21.31 -1.10
N TYR A 272 7.27 -21.44 -2.36
CA TYR A 272 7.95 -20.37 -3.07
C TYR A 272 7.05 -19.13 -3.21
N GLN A 273 5.79 -19.31 -3.62
CA GLN A 273 4.80 -18.22 -3.75
C GLN A 273 4.44 -17.55 -2.43
N ALA A 274 4.45 -18.29 -1.32
CA ALA A 274 4.19 -17.72 0.00
C ALA A 274 5.32 -16.78 0.47
N PHE A 275 6.53 -16.94 -0.05
CA PHE A 275 7.73 -16.22 0.43
C PHE A 275 8.38 -15.32 -0.63
N HIS A 276 7.91 -15.28 -1.86
CA HIS A 276 8.51 -14.45 -2.92
C HIS A 276 7.48 -13.53 -3.55
N ASP A 277 7.93 -12.33 -3.92
CA ASP A 277 7.15 -11.37 -4.67
C ASP A 277 7.00 -11.84 -6.12
N SER A 278 5.76 -11.95 -6.60
CA SER A 278 5.48 -12.52 -7.93
C SER A 278 5.97 -11.68 -9.09
N LEU A 279 6.20 -10.38 -8.87
CA LEU A 279 6.69 -9.47 -9.91
C LEU A 279 8.23 -9.53 -9.99
N THR A 280 8.91 -9.28 -8.87
CA THR A 280 10.37 -9.12 -8.85
C THR A 280 11.13 -10.42 -8.63
N GLY A 281 10.46 -11.48 -8.16
CA GLY A 281 11.06 -12.78 -7.85
C GLY A 281 11.94 -12.82 -6.61
N ILE A 282 12.14 -11.68 -5.92
CA ILE A 282 12.88 -11.59 -4.65
C ILE A 282 11.95 -11.96 -3.49
N GLY A 283 12.49 -12.01 -2.26
CA GLY A 283 11.69 -12.26 -1.08
C GLY A 283 10.54 -11.26 -0.93
N ASN A 284 9.38 -11.70 -0.46
CA ASN A 284 8.29 -10.81 -0.07
C ASN A 284 8.41 -10.39 1.40
N ARG A 285 7.42 -9.65 1.89
CA ARG A 285 7.32 -9.25 3.30
C ARG A 285 7.41 -10.40 4.30
N ASP A 286 6.73 -11.52 4.03
CA ASP A 286 6.75 -12.69 4.93
C ASP A 286 8.13 -13.36 4.98
N TYR A 287 8.82 -13.41 3.84
CA TYR A 287 10.20 -13.90 3.80
C TYR A 287 11.16 -12.99 4.54
N PHE A 288 10.99 -11.68 4.39
CA PHE A 288 11.80 -10.71 5.13
C PHE A 288 11.63 -10.89 6.64
N TYR A 289 10.38 -10.99 7.13
CA TYR A 289 10.11 -11.25 8.54
C TYR A 289 10.76 -12.54 9.02
N TRP A 290 10.61 -13.62 8.26
CA TRP A 290 11.19 -14.91 8.62
C TRP A 290 12.72 -14.87 8.68
N GLN A 291 13.37 -14.27 7.68
CA GLN A 291 14.83 -14.12 7.66
C GLN A 291 15.33 -13.20 8.76
N LEU A 292 14.68 -12.05 8.96
CA LEU A 292 15.09 -11.10 9.97
C LEU A 292 14.93 -11.67 11.38
N HIS A 293 13.88 -12.46 11.64
CA HIS A 293 13.75 -13.20 12.91
C HIS A 293 14.91 -14.18 13.12
N LYS A 294 15.30 -14.93 12.08
CA LYS A 294 16.45 -15.82 12.16
C LYS A 294 17.75 -15.07 12.44
N LEU A 295 18.01 -13.99 11.70
CA LEU A 295 19.20 -13.14 11.89
C LEU A 295 19.23 -12.53 13.30
N LEU A 296 18.08 -12.12 13.84
CA LEU A 296 17.99 -11.53 15.18
C LEU A 296 18.44 -12.53 16.27
N LEU A 297 17.98 -13.79 16.17
CA LEU A 297 18.44 -14.87 17.07
C LEU A 297 19.95 -15.09 16.96
N ASP A 298 20.49 -15.12 15.74
CA ASP A 298 21.92 -15.32 15.50
C ASP A 298 22.78 -14.17 16.08
N VAL A 299 22.35 -12.91 15.97
CA VAL A 299 23.10 -11.76 16.52
C VAL A 299 22.94 -11.60 18.04
N GLU A 300 21.81 -12.04 18.62
CA GLU A 300 21.62 -12.09 20.07
C GLU A 300 22.63 -13.03 20.74
N GLU A 301 22.87 -14.19 20.14
CA GLU A 301 23.86 -15.16 20.64
C GLU A 301 25.30 -14.63 20.52
N ASN A 302 25.62 -13.96 19.41
CA ASN A 302 26.98 -13.52 19.09
C ASN A 302 27.33 -12.09 19.55
N LYS A 303 26.34 -11.34 20.08
CA LYS A 303 26.44 -9.90 20.43
C LYS A 303 26.85 -9.01 19.26
N ASP A 304 26.41 -9.37 18.06
CA ASP A 304 26.64 -8.60 16.84
C ASP A 304 25.54 -7.54 16.63
N LYS A 305 25.74 -6.69 15.63
CA LYS A 305 24.74 -5.70 15.20
C LYS A 305 23.96 -6.22 14.00
N LEU A 306 22.70 -5.80 13.90
CA LEU A 306 21.83 -6.08 12.78
C LEU A 306 21.17 -4.79 12.35
N SER A 307 21.33 -4.42 11.10
CA SER A 307 20.77 -3.21 10.52
C SER A 307 19.61 -3.55 9.57
N VAL A 308 18.51 -2.82 9.69
CA VAL A 308 17.33 -2.90 8.82
C VAL A 308 17.23 -1.61 8.03
N LEU A 309 17.15 -1.74 6.70
CA LEU A 309 16.92 -0.64 5.78
C LEU A 309 15.52 -0.75 5.16
N PHE A 310 14.80 0.37 5.13
CA PHE A 310 13.63 0.59 4.29
C PHE A 310 14.02 1.53 3.15
N ILE A 311 13.63 1.19 1.93
CA ILE A 311 14.01 1.88 0.70
C ILE A 311 12.73 2.16 -0.10
N ASP A 312 12.54 3.39 -0.54
CA ASP A 312 11.41 3.81 -1.39
C ASP A 312 11.92 4.47 -2.66
N ILE A 313 11.34 4.10 -3.82
CA ILE A 313 11.68 4.74 -5.09
C ILE A 313 10.99 6.10 -5.17
N ASP A 314 11.77 7.17 -5.17
CA ASP A 314 11.23 8.53 -5.16
C ASP A 314 10.43 8.82 -6.43
N ARG A 315 9.21 9.34 -6.23
CA ARG A 315 8.32 9.77 -7.32
C ARG A 315 7.94 8.62 -8.29
N PHE A 316 7.97 7.36 -7.86
CA PHE A 316 7.53 6.22 -8.66
C PHE A 316 6.12 6.40 -9.22
N LYS A 317 5.20 7.00 -8.44
CA LYS A 317 3.86 7.35 -8.91
C LYS A 317 3.87 8.21 -10.19
N ASN A 318 4.80 9.16 -10.33
CA ASN A 318 4.91 9.96 -11.55
C ASN A 318 5.29 9.11 -12.77
N VAL A 319 6.09 8.05 -12.57
CA VAL A 319 6.41 7.10 -13.63
C VAL A 319 5.15 6.37 -14.06
N ASN A 320 4.36 5.84 -13.13
CA ASN A 320 3.09 5.17 -13.44
C ASN A 320 2.09 6.11 -14.13
N ASP A 321 1.92 7.31 -13.61
CA ASP A 321 0.95 8.29 -14.12
C ASP A 321 1.34 8.81 -15.52
N THR A 322 2.64 8.85 -15.84
CA THR A 322 3.16 9.38 -17.12
C THR A 322 3.34 8.30 -18.17
N LEU A 323 3.89 7.15 -17.79
CA LEU A 323 4.35 6.11 -18.71
C LEU A 323 3.52 4.84 -18.68
N ASN A 324 2.53 4.71 -17.78
CA ASN A 324 1.70 3.54 -17.46
C ASN A 324 2.30 2.54 -16.45
N HIS A 325 1.42 1.72 -15.87
CA HIS A 325 1.77 0.72 -14.85
C HIS A 325 2.70 -0.39 -15.34
N THR A 326 2.62 -0.81 -16.61
CA THR A 326 3.49 -1.86 -17.15
C THR A 326 4.96 -1.41 -17.19
N THR A 327 5.22 -0.15 -17.52
CA THR A 327 6.57 0.43 -17.44
C THR A 327 7.03 0.56 -15.98
N GLY A 328 6.12 0.90 -15.07
CA GLY A 328 6.41 0.89 -13.63
C GLY A 328 6.78 -0.49 -13.09
N ASP A 329 6.06 -1.54 -13.49
CA ASP A 329 6.34 -2.92 -13.08
C ASP A 329 7.73 -3.37 -13.54
N ARG A 330 8.10 -3.08 -14.79
CA ARG A 330 9.45 -3.35 -15.32
C ARG A 330 10.54 -2.54 -14.62
N LEU A 331 10.20 -1.35 -14.14
CA LEU A 331 11.12 -0.54 -13.34
C LEU A 331 11.37 -1.20 -11.99
N LEU A 332 10.34 -1.73 -11.34
CA LEU A 332 10.48 -2.47 -10.09
C LEU A 332 11.31 -3.73 -10.26
N GLU A 333 11.08 -4.50 -11.33
CA GLU A 333 11.90 -5.67 -11.68
C GLU A 333 13.38 -5.28 -11.89
N SER A 334 13.63 -4.24 -12.68
CA SER A 334 14.99 -3.77 -12.97
C SER A 334 15.68 -3.19 -11.74
N PHE A 335 14.93 -2.51 -10.88
CA PHE A 335 15.41 -1.98 -9.60
C PHE A 335 15.80 -3.13 -8.66
N ALA A 336 14.94 -4.12 -8.50
CA ALA A 336 15.22 -5.32 -7.72
C ALA A 336 16.49 -6.05 -8.21
N TYR A 337 16.60 -6.27 -9.52
CA TYR A 337 17.78 -6.91 -10.12
C TYR A 337 19.06 -6.11 -9.88
N ARG A 338 19.00 -4.77 -9.99
CA ARG A 338 20.14 -3.90 -9.71
C ARG A 338 20.54 -3.94 -8.24
N LEU A 339 19.60 -3.98 -7.31
CA LEU A 339 19.91 -4.13 -5.89
C LEU A 339 20.54 -5.51 -5.60
N LEU A 340 20.00 -6.59 -6.17
CA LEU A 340 20.58 -7.93 -6.02
C LEU A 340 22.03 -8.03 -6.51
N SER A 341 22.39 -7.30 -7.58
CA SER A 341 23.74 -7.39 -8.16
C SER A 341 24.80 -6.61 -7.38
N ILE A 342 24.41 -5.62 -6.59
CA ILE A 342 25.33 -4.78 -5.80
C ILE A 342 25.38 -5.16 -4.32
N LEU A 343 24.31 -5.77 -3.81
CA LEU A 343 24.23 -6.11 -2.39
C LEU A 343 25.16 -7.29 -2.06
N PRO A 344 25.92 -7.19 -0.95
CA PRO A 344 26.72 -8.30 -0.44
C PRO A 344 25.88 -9.56 -0.17
N SER A 345 26.52 -10.74 -0.22
CA SER A 345 25.84 -12.04 -0.02
C SER A 345 25.27 -12.26 1.38
N ASN A 346 25.71 -11.48 2.37
CA ASN A 346 25.16 -11.49 3.73
C ASN A 346 23.95 -10.53 3.91
N CYS A 347 23.51 -9.87 2.83
CA CYS A 347 22.32 -9.03 2.86
C CYS A 347 21.09 -9.84 2.43
N CYS A 348 19.98 -9.64 3.13
CA CYS A 348 18.68 -10.17 2.73
C CYS A 348 17.84 -9.05 2.12
N LEU A 349 17.63 -9.08 0.80
CA LEU A 349 16.75 -8.17 0.08
C LEU A 349 15.34 -8.75 -0.07
N ALA A 350 14.33 -7.94 0.19
CA ALA A 350 12.94 -8.25 -0.08
C ALA A 350 12.18 -7.03 -0.61
N ARG A 351 11.05 -7.28 -1.27
CA ARG A 351 10.08 -6.24 -1.62
C ARG A 351 8.99 -6.22 -0.56
N TRP A 352 8.80 -5.07 0.07
CA TRP A 352 7.82 -4.90 1.13
C TRP A 352 6.40 -4.73 0.58
N GLY A 353 6.27 -3.98 -0.52
CA GLY A 353 5.02 -3.72 -1.24
C GLY A 353 5.13 -2.45 -2.06
N GLY A 354 4.35 -2.31 -3.13
CA GLY A 354 4.40 -1.10 -3.98
C GLY A 354 5.80 -0.82 -4.52
N ASP A 355 6.32 0.37 -4.25
CA ASP A 355 7.67 0.87 -4.57
C ASP A 355 8.67 0.74 -3.40
N GLU A 356 8.32 -0.01 -2.36
CA GLU A 356 9.11 -0.18 -1.14
C GLU A 356 9.89 -1.51 -1.12
N PHE A 357 11.16 -1.42 -0.74
CA PHE A 357 12.09 -2.52 -0.60
C PHE A 357 12.72 -2.50 0.80
N THR A 358 13.09 -3.68 1.30
CA THR A 358 13.73 -3.84 2.62
C THR A 358 15.01 -4.65 2.51
N VAL A 359 16.04 -4.22 3.25
CA VAL A 359 17.32 -4.93 3.34
C VAL A 359 17.66 -5.18 4.79
N ALA A 360 17.98 -6.42 5.14
CA ALA A 360 18.55 -6.79 6.44
C ALA A 360 20.04 -7.09 6.28
N ILE A 361 20.86 -6.52 7.16
CA ILE A 361 22.33 -6.57 7.08
C ILE A 361 22.86 -6.98 8.45
N GLN A 362 23.49 -8.14 8.54
CA GLN A 362 24.29 -8.48 9.71
C GLN A 362 25.60 -7.66 9.65
N ASP A 363 25.70 -6.66 10.53
CA ASP A 363 26.80 -5.70 10.54
C ASP A 363 28.07 -6.40 11.06
N THR A 364 29.01 -6.62 10.15
CA THR A 364 30.34 -7.17 10.43
C THR A 364 31.39 -6.09 10.18
N VAL A 365 32.64 -6.30 10.65
CA VAL A 365 33.75 -5.35 10.47
C VAL A 365 33.99 -4.96 8.98
N VAL A 366 33.58 -5.81 8.04
CA VAL A 366 33.79 -5.66 6.59
C VAL A 366 32.63 -4.93 5.88
N HIS A 367 31.42 -4.95 6.46
CA HIS A 367 30.22 -4.36 5.85
C HIS A 367 29.46 -3.56 6.90
N ASN A 368 29.71 -2.25 6.94
CA ASN A 368 28.91 -1.31 7.73
C ASN A 368 27.73 -0.83 6.90
N VAL A 369 26.55 -0.71 7.51
CA VAL A 369 25.32 -0.21 6.88
C VAL A 369 25.49 1.05 6.01
N ASN A 370 26.40 1.98 6.37
CA ASN A 370 26.72 3.15 5.54
C ASN A 370 27.23 2.78 4.13
N HIS A 371 28.09 1.77 4.04
CA HIS A 371 28.64 1.32 2.76
C HIS A 371 27.54 0.76 1.87
N VAL A 372 26.61 0.00 2.44
CA VAL A 372 25.47 -0.56 1.69
C VAL A 372 24.55 0.58 1.19
N ILE A 373 24.28 1.58 2.01
CA ILE A 373 23.53 2.78 1.61
C ILE A 373 24.23 3.49 0.44
N GLU A 374 25.54 3.72 0.53
CA GLU A 374 26.32 4.35 -0.54
C GLU A 374 26.31 3.54 -1.84
N LEU A 375 26.38 2.20 -1.75
CA LEU A 375 26.27 1.32 -2.91
C LEU A 375 24.90 1.44 -3.58
N ILE A 376 23.82 1.39 -2.79
CA ILE A 376 22.45 1.51 -3.29
C ILE A 376 22.28 2.85 -3.99
N MET A 377 22.54 3.96 -3.30
CA MET A 377 22.33 5.31 -3.87
C MET A 377 23.28 5.58 -5.04
N GLY A 378 24.51 5.06 -5.00
CA GLY A 378 25.47 5.14 -6.09
C GLY A 378 25.00 4.43 -7.36
N SER A 379 24.37 3.26 -7.22
CA SER A 379 23.86 2.46 -8.35
C SER A 379 22.70 3.13 -9.11
N LEU A 380 21.99 4.06 -8.46
CA LEU A 380 20.87 4.78 -9.06
C LEU A 380 21.28 6.03 -9.86
N LYS A 381 22.58 6.37 -9.86
CA LYS A 381 23.11 7.42 -10.73
C LYS A 381 23.01 7.05 -12.22
N GLU A 382 23.09 5.76 -12.52
CA GLU A 382 22.88 5.23 -13.87
C GLU A 382 21.38 5.08 -14.16
N PRO A 383 20.89 5.46 -15.35
CA PRO A 383 19.47 5.34 -15.67
C PRO A 383 19.03 3.87 -15.81
N PHE A 384 17.71 3.66 -15.74
CA PHE A 384 17.07 2.42 -16.12
C PHE A 384 16.62 2.50 -17.58
N LEU A 385 17.06 1.53 -18.39
CA LEU A 385 16.65 1.40 -19.80
C LEU A 385 15.47 0.44 -19.85
N ILE A 386 14.27 0.98 -20.02
CA ILE A 386 13.02 0.21 -19.99
C ILE A 386 12.27 0.48 -21.29
N ASP A 387 12.17 -0.55 -22.12
CA ASP A 387 11.65 -0.44 -23.48
C ASP A 387 12.38 0.65 -24.28
N ASN A 388 11.68 1.74 -24.60
CA ASN A 388 12.20 2.88 -25.35
C ASN A 388 12.48 4.10 -24.45
N TYR A 389 12.40 3.93 -23.12
CA TYR A 389 12.55 5.01 -22.16
C TYR A 389 13.86 4.90 -21.36
N THR A 390 14.50 6.05 -21.17
CA THR A 390 15.61 6.23 -20.24
C THR A 390 15.06 6.89 -18.98
N ILE A 391 14.94 6.13 -17.89
CA ILE A 391 14.29 6.59 -16.66
C ILE A 391 15.34 6.83 -15.58
N TYR A 392 15.38 8.04 -15.05
CA TYR A 392 16.18 8.41 -13.90
C TYR A 392 15.30 8.40 -12.65
N VAL A 393 15.70 7.62 -11.66
CA VAL A 393 15.03 7.57 -10.35
C VAL A 393 16.05 7.74 -9.24
N THR A 394 15.58 8.28 -8.12
CA THR A 394 16.33 8.31 -6.86
C THR A 394 15.59 7.46 -5.83
N CYS A 395 16.19 7.26 -4.66
CA CYS A 395 15.50 6.60 -3.55
C CYS A 395 15.68 7.38 -2.24
N SER A 396 14.70 7.25 -1.37
CA SER A 396 14.81 7.62 0.04
C SER A 396 15.07 6.34 0.86
N ILE A 397 15.98 6.41 1.84
CA ILE A 397 16.35 5.25 2.68
C ILE A 397 16.20 5.58 4.17
N GLY A 398 15.54 4.71 4.92
CA GLY A 398 15.48 4.75 6.39
C GLY A 398 16.24 3.58 7.00
N ALA A 399 17.04 3.80 8.03
CA ALA A 399 17.86 2.78 8.68
C ALA A 399 17.56 2.67 10.19
N ALA A 400 17.48 1.45 10.73
CA ALA A 400 17.44 1.18 12.17
C ALA A 400 18.41 0.05 12.54
N ILE A 401 19.10 0.21 13.67
CA ILE A 401 20.21 -0.66 14.10
C ILE A 401 19.86 -1.37 15.42
N TYR A 402 19.87 -2.70 15.44
CA TYR A 402 19.82 -3.50 16.65
C TYR A 402 21.15 -3.47 17.42
N PRO A 403 21.15 -3.40 18.76
CA PRO A 403 19.99 -3.24 19.66
C PRO A 403 19.63 -1.77 19.96
N GLN A 404 20.32 -0.80 19.34
CA GLN A 404 20.22 0.62 19.67
C GLN A 404 18.84 1.21 19.39
N ASP A 405 18.29 0.87 18.23
CA ASP A 405 17.08 1.46 17.66
C ASP A 405 15.88 0.51 17.76
N GLY A 406 15.99 -0.60 18.49
CA GLY A 406 14.91 -1.57 18.68
C GLY A 406 15.44 -2.90 19.20
N GLN A 407 14.68 -3.55 20.09
CA GLN A 407 15.00 -4.86 20.65
C GLN A 407 14.09 -5.98 20.14
N SER A 408 13.11 -5.64 19.29
CA SER A 408 12.26 -6.61 18.61
C SER A 408 12.22 -6.36 17.11
N LEU A 409 11.84 -7.41 16.37
CA LEU A 409 11.62 -7.39 14.93
C LEU A 409 10.71 -6.24 14.50
N GLU A 410 9.58 -6.08 15.20
CA GLU A 410 8.57 -5.07 14.93
C GLU A 410 9.09 -3.67 15.21
N GLN A 411 9.89 -3.50 16.27
CA GLN A 411 10.50 -2.22 16.60
C GLN A 411 11.51 -1.77 15.54
N LEU A 412 12.39 -2.66 15.08
CA LEU A 412 13.38 -2.34 14.06
C LEU A 412 12.72 -1.96 12.72
N ILE A 413 11.74 -2.74 12.28
CA ILE A 413 10.98 -2.48 11.06
C ILE A 413 10.25 -1.13 11.17
N ARG A 414 9.51 -0.91 12.25
CA ARG A 414 8.79 0.35 12.49
C ARG A 414 9.76 1.53 12.50
N ASN A 415 10.87 1.41 13.20
CA ASN A 415 11.80 2.54 13.38
C ASN A 415 12.58 2.84 12.09
N ALA A 416 12.87 1.84 11.25
CA ALA A 416 13.42 2.06 9.92
C ALA A 416 12.41 2.77 8.98
N ASP A 417 11.12 2.45 9.07
CA ASP A 417 10.05 3.14 8.33
C ASP A 417 9.88 4.62 8.78
N ILE A 418 9.94 4.88 10.09
CA ILE A 418 9.99 6.25 10.65
C ILE A 418 11.15 7.05 10.03
N ALA A 419 12.34 6.44 9.96
CA ALA A 419 13.51 7.06 9.35
C ALA A 419 13.34 7.30 7.84
N LEU A 420 12.68 6.38 7.12
CA LEU A 420 12.37 6.54 5.70
C LEU A 420 11.45 7.74 5.46
N SER A 421 10.39 7.87 6.28
CA SER A 421 9.49 9.03 6.23
C SER A 421 10.26 10.34 6.44
N ARG A 422 11.20 10.36 7.39
CA ARG A 422 12.08 11.52 7.60
C ARG A 422 12.94 11.82 6.37
N ALA A 423 13.52 10.80 5.73
CA ALA A 423 14.29 10.98 4.51
C ALA A 423 13.46 11.65 3.40
N LYS A 424 12.20 11.23 3.24
CA LYS A 424 11.25 11.83 2.29
C LYS A 424 10.97 13.31 2.63
N GLN A 425 10.75 13.64 3.90
CA GLN A 425 10.51 15.02 4.36
C GLN A 425 11.72 15.95 4.18
N MET A 426 12.94 15.43 4.28
CA MET A 426 14.18 16.22 4.13
C MET A 426 14.57 16.53 2.67
N GLY A 427 13.69 16.23 1.71
CA GLY A 427 13.89 16.57 0.30
C GLY A 427 14.12 15.37 -0.62
N LYS A 428 13.89 14.15 -0.14
CA LYS A 428 14.09 12.88 -0.90
C LYS A 428 15.55 12.68 -1.32
N ASN A 429 15.86 11.60 -2.05
CA ASN A 429 17.22 11.26 -2.51
C ASN A 429 18.27 11.35 -1.38
N ASN A 430 17.95 10.85 -0.20
CA ASN A 430 18.86 10.81 0.94
C ASN A 430 18.57 9.59 1.83
N SER A 431 19.45 9.36 2.81
CA SER A 431 19.27 8.33 3.83
C SER A 431 19.21 8.95 5.22
N GLN A 432 18.33 8.45 6.09
CA GLN A 432 18.26 8.84 7.49
C GLN A 432 18.37 7.62 8.40
N TYR A 433 19.07 7.80 9.52
CA TYR A 433 19.04 6.85 10.62
C TYR A 433 17.89 7.19 11.55
N TYR A 434 17.30 6.15 12.14
CA TYR A 434 16.38 6.32 13.23
C TYR A 434 17.09 6.98 14.41
N THR A 435 16.38 7.89 15.07
CA THR A 435 16.73 8.42 16.38
C THR A 435 15.47 8.50 17.22
N ASN A 436 15.59 8.42 18.55
CA ASN A 436 14.41 8.54 19.42
C ASN A 436 13.67 9.87 19.25
N ASP A 437 14.38 10.94 18.88
CA ASP A 437 13.79 12.24 18.57
C ASP A 437 12.85 12.17 17.35
N LEU A 438 13.14 11.31 16.37
CA LEU A 438 12.29 11.13 15.18
C LEU A 438 10.94 10.49 15.51
N SER A 439 10.90 9.48 16.39
CA SER A 439 9.61 8.89 16.79
C SER A 439 8.73 9.88 17.55
N GLN A 440 9.34 10.68 18.43
CA GLN A 440 8.63 11.73 19.16
C GLN A 440 8.09 12.80 18.21
N GLN A 441 8.87 13.20 17.21
CA GLN A 441 8.43 14.15 16.19
C GLN A 441 7.28 13.62 15.35
N GLN A 442 7.31 12.35 14.93
CA GLN A 442 6.23 11.78 14.12
C GLN A 442 4.94 11.61 14.93
N MET A 443 5.04 11.16 16.18
CA MET A 443 3.89 11.09 17.08
C MET A 443 3.33 12.49 17.37
N PHE A 444 4.20 13.47 17.60
CA PHE A 444 3.83 14.87 17.75
C PHE A 444 3.10 15.40 16.51
N LEU A 445 3.59 15.12 15.29
CA LEU A 445 2.93 15.53 14.05
C LEU A 445 1.56 14.88 13.88
N PHE A 446 1.41 13.60 14.25
CA PHE A 446 0.13 12.91 14.23
C PHE A 446 -0.88 13.49 15.24
N GLU A 447 -0.43 13.80 16.46
CA GLU A 447 -1.26 14.50 17.45
C GLU A 447 -1.66 15.89 16.95
N LEU A 448 -0.70 16.62 16.37
CA LEU A 448 -0.93 17.93 15.77
C LEU A 448 -1.93 17.86 14.61
N GLU A 449 -1.87 16.82 13.79
CA GLU A 449 -2.82 16.61 12.69
C GLU A 449 -4.25 16.48 13.21
N ASN A 450 -4.46 15.59 14.20
CA ASN A 450 -5.77 15.37 14.78
C ASN A 450 -6.32 16.65 15.43
N SER A 451 -5.49 17.40 16.16
CA SER A 451 -5.91 18.67 16.75
C SER A 451 -6.25 19.73 15.70
N LEU A 452 -5.60 19.72 14.54
CA LEU A 452 -5.85 20.72 13.50
C LEU A 452 -7.25 20.58 12.88
N TYR A 453 -7.83 19.38 12.85
CA TYR A 453 -9.23 19.17 12.43
C TYR A 453 -10.20 19.94 13.34
N ASP A 454 -9.93 19.96 14.64
CA ASP A 454 -10.78 20.61 15.64
C ASP A 454 -10.50 22.11 15.78
N ALA A 455 -9.32 22.59 15.36
CA ALA A 455 -8.82 23.94 15.62
C ALA A 455 -9.76 25.06 15.12
N ILE A 456 -10.43 24.87 13.97
CA ILE A 456 -11.41 25.85 13.47
C ILE A 456 -12.65 25.86 14.37
N ALA A 457 -13.19 24.68 14.72
CA ALA A 457 -14.41 24.55 15.52
C ALA A 457 -14.21 25.04 16.96
N GLN A 458 -13.00 24.91 17.50
CA GLN A 458 -12.65 25.29 18.86
C GLN A 458 -12.10 26.73 19.00
N ASN A 459 -12.12 27.54 17.94
CA ASN A 459 -11.56 28.90 17.91
C ASN A 459 -10.08 28.98 18.34
N GLU A 460 -9.29 27.97 17.98
CA GLU A 460 -7.85 27.94 18.32
C GLU A 460 -7.01 28.70 17.30
N LEU A 461 -7.55 28.90 16.10
CA LEU A 461 -6.93 29.71 15.05
C LEU A 461 -7.28 31.19 15.25
N TYR A 462 -6.27 32.04 15.09
CA TYR A 462 -6.42 33.49 15.14
C TYR A 462 -5.52 34.15 14.09
N LEU A 463 -5.80 35.40 13.75
CA LEU A 463 -4.97 36.17 12.81
C LEU A 463 -4.15 37.20 13.58
N ASN A 464 -2.84 37.18 13.31
CA ASN A 464 -1.99 38.34 13.54
C ASN A 464 -1.87 39.14 12.24
N TYR A 465 -1.54 40.41 12.39
CA TYR A 465 -1.50 41.38 11.32
C TYR A 465 -0.14 42.07 11.33
N GLN A 466 0.50 42.13 10.17
CA GLN A 466 1.77 42.84 10.01
C GLN A 466 1.61 44.01 9.04
N PRO A 467 1.78 45.26 9.49
CA PRO A 467 1.67 46.43 8.63
C PRO A 467 2.83 46.50 7.62
N LYS A 468 2.53 47.09 6.46
CA LYS A 468 3.46 47.37 5.36
C LYS A 468 3.61 48.88 5.21
N LEU A 469 4.86 49.37 5.23
CA LEU A 469 5.19 50.79 5.16
C LEU A 469 5.62 51.16 3.74
N ASP A 470 4.97 52.16 3.15
CA ASP A 470 5.41 52.77 1.91
C ASP A 470 6.57 53.73 2.18
N LEU A 471 7.73 53.51 1.55
CA LEU A 471 8.94 54.28 1.82
C LEU A 471 8.89 55.71 1.26
N GLN A 472 8.06 55.98 0.26
CA GLN A 472 7.96 57.31 -0.37
C GLN A 472 7.09 58.24 0.47
N THR A 473 5.94 57.74 0.90
CA THR A 473 4.96 58.49 1.71
C THR A 473 5.25 58.39 3.21
N ASN A 474 6.02 57.37 3.62
CA ASN A 474 6.26 57.01 5.01
C ASN A 474 4.95 56.76 5.77
N GLN A 475 3.97 56.16 5.10
CA GLN A 475 2.65 55.82 5.63
C GLN A 475 2.43 54.30 5.61
N ILE A 476 1.67 53.80 6.58
CA ILE A 476 1.16 52.43 6.55
C ILE A 476 0.06 52.35 5.52
N ILE A 477 0.28 51.60 4.44
CA ILE A 477 -0.64 51.55 3.30
C ILE A 477 -1.37 50.21 3.18
N SER A 478 -0.82 49.14 3.71
CA SER A 478 -1.41 47.81 3.65
C SER A 478 -0.98 46.98 4.85
N VAL A 479 -1.64 45.84 5.02
CA VAL A 479 -1.40 44.92 6.14
C VAL A 479 -1.40 43.50 5.57
N GLU A 480 -0.58 42.61 6.12
CA GLU A 480 -0.65 41.17 5.83
C GLU A 480 -1.34 40.44 6.97
N ALA A 481 -2.28 39.56 6.64
CA ALA A 481 -2.92 38.65 7.57
C ALA A 481 -2.15 37.34 7.68
N LEU A 482 -1.70 37.02 8.89
CA LEU A 482 -0.83 35.91 9.20
C LEU A 482 -1.53 34.97 10.19
N VAL A 483 -1.89 33.77 9.73
CA VAL A 483 -2.56 32.77 10.57
C VAL A 483 -1.66 32.31 11.71
N ARG A 484 -2.24 32.16 12.89
CA ARG A 484 -1.61 31.64 14.10
C ARG A 484 -2.52 30.60 14.72
N TRP A 485 -1.91 29.66 15.42
CA TRP A 485 -2.64 28.61 16.10
C TRP A 485 -2.22 28.54 17.56
N ASN A 486 -3.19 28.73 18.45
CA ASN A 486 -3.00 28.58 19.89
C ASN A 486 -3.56 27.22 20.34
N HIS A 487 -2.70 26.22 20.36
CA HIS A 487 -3.06 24.86 20.74
C HIS A 487 -3.23 24.75 22.28
N PRO A 488 -4.26 24.07 22.79
CA PRO A 488 -4.56 24.00 24.23
C PRO A 488 -3.40 23.54 25.12
N SER A 489 -2.64 22.54 24.68
CA SER A 489 -1.50 21.99 25.43
C SER A 489 -0.13 22.50 24.98
N LEU A 490 0.03 22.92 23.72
CA LEU A 490 1.33 23.27 23.14
C LEU A 490 1.57 24.79 23.08
N GLY A 491 0.53 25.59 23.37
CA GLY A 491 0.58 27.03 23.19
C GLY A 491 0.64 27.41 21.71
N VAL A 492 1.39 28.48 21.40
CA VAL A 492 1.47 29.00 20.03
C VAL A 492 2.29 28.08 19.13
N VAL A 493 1.62 27.41 18.19
CA VAL A 493 2.25 26.53 17.20
C VAL A 493 2.74 27.36 16.01
N SER A 494 4.00 27.13 15.59
CA SER A 494 4.59 27.83 14.44
C SER A 494 3.84 27.52 13.13
N PRO A 495 3.54 28.53 12.30
CA PRO A 495 3.00 28.34 10.95
C PRO A 495 3.83 27.39 10.09
N SER A 496 5.16 27.42 10.21
CA SER A 496 6.06 26.51 9.49
C SER A 496 5.88 25.04 9.84
N LYS A 497 5.21 24.71 10.95
CA LYS A 497 4.89 23.33 11.35
C LYS A 497 3.52 22.89 10.87
N PHE A 498 2.48 23.70 11.09
CA PHE A 498 1.10 23.28 10.82
C PHE A 498 0.62 23.59 9.40
N ILE A 499 1.17 24.59 8.69
CA ILE A 499 0.76 24.88 7.31
C ILE A 499 1.13 23.72 6.37
N PRO A 500 2.36 23.16 6.38
CA PRO A 500 2.67 21.99 5.55
C PRO A 500 1.75 20.79 5.85
N LEU A 501 1.46 20.56 7.13
CA LEU A 501 0.54 19.52 7.57
C LEU A 501 -0.90 19.76 7.06
N ALA A 502 -1.37 21.00 7.15
CA ALA A 502 -2.66 21.41 6.61
C ALA A 502 -2.73 21.21 5.09
N GLU A 503 -1.63 21.50 4.40
CA GLU A 503 -1.53 21.27 2.97
C GLU A 503 -1.61 19.78 2.68
N GLU A 504 -0.75 18.94 3.26
CA GLU A 504 -0.72 17.49 3.03
C GLU A 504 -2.09 16.83 3.22
N THR A 505 -2.78 17.17 4.31
CA THR A 505 -4.09 16.62 4.69
C THR A 505 -5.28 17.25 3.97
N GLY A 506 -5.08 18.40 3.31
CA GLY A 506 -6.15 19.16 2.65
C GLY A 506 -6.92 20.11 3.57
N LEU A 507 -6.62 20.14 4.87
CA LEU A 507 -7.17 21.09 5.84
C LEU A 507 -6.83 22.56 5.52
N ILE A 508 -5.83 22.81 4.69
CA ILE A 508 -5.50 24.17 4.23
C ILE A 508 -6.66 24.85 3.49
N ILE A 509 -7.56 24.08 2.90
CA ILE A 509 -8.75 24.61 2.20
C ILE A 509 -9.70 25.30 3.19
N PRO A 510 -10.29 24.58 4.18
CA PRO A 510 -11.17 25.23 5.15
C PRO A 510 -10.45 26.28 6.01
N ILE A 511 -9.18 26.06 6.37
CA ILE A 511 -8.40 27.06 7.11
C ILE A 511 -8.27 28.34 6.30
N GLY A 512 -7.87 28.24 5.03
CA GLY A 512 -7.65 29.43 4.22
C GLY A 512 -8.94 30.16 3.83
N GLU A 513 -10.08 29.46 3.72
CA GLU A 513 -11.40 30.13 3.64
C GLU A 513 -11.69 30.96 4.90
N TRP A 514 -11.46 30.38 6.07
CA TRP A 514 -11.63 31.07 7.35
C TRP A 514 -10.67 32.27 7.48
N VAL A 515 -9.42 32.13 7.04
CA VAL A 515 -8.43 33.23 7.01
C VAL A 515 -8.92 34.36 6.11
N LEU A 516 -9.36 34.06 4.88
CA LEU A 516 -9.87 35.06 3.94
C LEU A 516 -11.07 35.82 4.51
N GLU A 517 -12.01 35.11 5.13
CA GLU A 517 -13.19 35.70 5.73
C GLU A 517 -12.84 36.63 6.89
N CYS A 518 -12.00 36.17 7.83
CA CYS A 518 -11.55 36.96 8.97
C CYS A 518 -10.74 38.20 8.52
N ALA A 519 -9.83 38.05 7.56
CA ALA A 519 -9.04 39.15 7.01
C ALA A 519 -9.93 40.21 6.33
N CYS A 520 -10.93 39.79 5.55
CA CYS A 520 -11.85 40.72 4.89
C CYS A 520 -12.72 41.48 5.91
N ARG A 521 -13.25 40.78 6.93
CA ARG A 521 -14.04 41.40 8.01
C ARG A 521 -13.21 42.41 8.81
N GLN A 522 -11.98 42.04 9.20
CA GLN A 522 -11.10 42.94 9.95
C GLN A 522 -10.78 44.21 9.15
N THR A 523 -10.51 44.06 7.85
CA THR A 523 -10.23 45.20 6.98
C THR A 523 -11.43 46.12 6.84
N ARG A 524 -12.65 45.57 6.71
CA ARG A 524 -13.88 46.36 6.74
C ARG A 524 -14.01 47.18 8.03
N GLN A 525 -13.73 46.57 9.18
CA GLN A 525 -13.76 47.26 10.47
C GLN A 525 -12.75 48.41 10.53
N TRP A 526 -11.53 48.22 10.01
CA TRP A 526 -10.55 49.31 9.95
C TRP A 526 -11.01 50.46 9.04
N LEU A 527 -11.65 50.18 7.90
CA LEU A 527 -12.22 51.23 7.06
C LEU A 527 -13.33 52.00 7.79
N ASP A 528 -14.18 51.30 8.54
CA ASP A 528 -15.24 51.92 9.34
C ASP A 528 -14.70 52.78 10.49
N MET A 529 -13.50 52.45 10.99
CA MET A 529 -12.77 53.27 11.97
C MET A 529 -12.05 54.48 11.34
N GLY A 530 -12.11 54.65 10.01
CA GLY A 530 -11.51 55.77 9.29
C GLY A 530 -10.06 55.57 8.86
N PHE A 531 -9.51 54.35 8.94
CA PHE A 531 -8.18 54.07 8.39
C PHE A 531 -8.22 54.05 6.86
N ASN A 532 -7.20 54.63 6.22
CA ASN A 532 -7.05 54.64 4.78
C ASN A 532 -6.09 53.52 4.33
N LEU A 533 -6.58 52.28 4.33
CA LEU A 533 -5.82 51.11 3.86
C LEU A 533 -6.06 50.87 2.37
N HIS A 534 -4.99 50.57 1.63
CA HIS A 534 -5.01 50.22 0.21
C HIS A 534 -5.24 48.73 -0.07
N SER A 535 -4.80 47.86 0.84
CA SER A 535 -5.04 46.41 0.76
C SER A 535 -4.83 45.67 2.08
N ILE A 536 -5.48 44.52 2.22
CA ILE A 536 -5.10 43.42 3.11
C ILE A 536 -4.56 42.27 2.25
N ALA A 537 -3.38 41.78 2.60
CA ALA A 537 -2.75 40.67 1.89
C ALA A 537 -3.00 39.35 2.62
N VAL A 538 -3.35 38.31 1.86
CA VAL A 538 -3.63 36.96 2.38
C VAL A 538 -2.90 35.92 1.52
N ASN A 539 -2.12 35.07 2.18
CA ASN A 539 -1.42 33.95 1.55
C ASN A 539 -2.39 32.86 1.08
N VAL A 540 -2.19 32.35 -0.14
CA VAL A 540 -3.02 31.30 -0.73
C VAL A 540 -2.18 30.09 -1.13
N SER A 541 -2.52 28.93 -0.60
CA SER A 541 -1.86 27.66 -0.95
C SER A 541 -2.17 27.20 -2.38
N VAL A 542 -1.28 26.38 -2.93
CA VAL A 542 -1.49 25.76 -4.26
C VAL A 542 -2.75 24.88 -4.29
N LYS A 543 -3.05 24.19 -3.18
CA LYS A 543 -4.22 23.30 -3.08
C LYS A 543 -5.53 24.07 -3.09
N GLN A 544 -5.60 25.23 -2.42
CA GLN A 544 -6.76 26.12 -2.49
C GLN A 544 -6.96 26.66 -3.90
N PHE A 545 -5.87 27.13 -4.53
CA PHE A 545 -5.94 27.77 -5.84
C PHE A 545 -6.44 26.83 -6.95
N LYS A 546 -6.20 25.52 -6.79
CA LYS A 546 -6.66 24.47 -7.71
C LYS A 546 -8.11 24.05 -7.52
N GLN A 547 -8.81 24.51 -6.48
CA GLN A 547 -10.23 24.21 -6.31
C GLN A 547 -11.04 24.85 -7.44
N ASP A 548 -11.91 24.08 -8.08
CA ASP A 548 -12.71 24.55 -9.22
C ASP A 548 -13.65 25.71 -8.83
N ASN A 549 -14.07 25.78 -7.56
CA ASN A 549 -14.95 26.80 -7.00
C ASN A 549 -14.20 27.95 -6.28
N PHE A 550 -12.87 28.03 -6.37
CA PHE A 550 -12.08 29.02 -5.63
C PHE A 550 -12.49 30.47 -5.97
N VAL A 551 -12.71 30.76 -7.25
CA VAL A 551 -13.10 32.10 -7.71
C VAL A 551 -14.44 32.52 -7.13
N GLU A 552 -15.42 31.61 -7.18
CA GLU A 552 -16.76 31.81 -6.67
C GLU A 552 -16.70 32.04 -5.15
N ARG A 553 -15.91 31.24 -4.43
CA ARG A 553 -15.76 31.35 -2.99
C ARG A 553 -15.16 32.68 -2.55
N VAL A 554 -14.10 33.15 -3.20
CA VAL A 554 -13.50 34.46 -2.93
C VAL A 554 -14.51 35.57 -3.16
N LYS A 555 -15.30 35.51 -4.25
CA LYS A 555 -16.35 36.49 -4.55
C LYS A 555 -17.43 36.51 -3.47
N GLU A 556 -17.88 35.33 -3.02
CA GLU A 556 -18.85 35.20 -1.93
C GLU A 556 -18.34 35.86 -0.64
N ILE A 557 -17.10 35.59 -0.24
CA ILE A 557 -16.49 36.15 0.97
C ILE A 557 -16.38 37.68 0.88
N ILE A 558 -15.90 38.21 -0.24
CA ILE A 558 -15.83 39.66 -0.45
C ILE A 558 -17.21 40.30 -0.36
N THR A 559 -18.22 39.66 -0.97
CA THR A 559 -19.60 40.15 -0.98
C THR A 559 -20.23 40.09 0.41
N SER A 560 -20.06 38.99 1.15
CA SER A 560 -20.64 38.80 2.48
C SER A 560 -20.03 39.71 3.53
N THR A 561 -18.76 40.07 3.38
CA THR A 561 -18.04 40.97 4.30
C THR A 561 -18.20 42.45 3.93
N GLY A 562 -18.72 42.77 2.74
CA GLY A 562 -18.88 44.14 2.26
C GLY A 562 -17.55 44.86 1.98
N LEU A 563 -16.47 44.10 1.78
CA LEU A 563 -15.18 44.64 1.38
C LEU A 563 -15.21 44.98 -0.12
N LYS A 564 -14.53 46.05 -0.53
CA LYS A 564 -14.31 46.29 -1.96
C LYS A 564 -13.26 45.31 -2.51
N PRO A 565 -13.45 44.69 -3.68
CA PRO A 565 -12.49 43.72 -4.22
C PRO A 565 -11.05 44.25 -4.33
N GLU A 566 -10.90 45.54 -4.67
CA GLU A 566 -9.62 46.25 -4.80
C GLU A 566 -8.78 46.35 -3.52
N LEU A 567 -9.38 46.04 -2.36
CA LEU A 567 -8.73 46.03 -1.07
C LEU A 567 -8.26 44.64 -0.65
N LEU A 568 -8.60 43.58 -1.39
CA LEU A 568 -8.05 42.25 -1.16
C LEU A 568 -6.84 42.02 -2.09
N GLU A 569 -5.74 41.61 -1.51
CA GLU A 569 -4.52 41.18 -2.21
C GLU A 569 -4.25 39.72 -1.87
N LEU A 570 -4.16 38.87 -2.90
CA LEU A 570 -3.83 37.45 -2.72
C LEU A 570 -2.36 37.23 -3.03
N GLU A 571 -1.63 36.68 -2.06
CA GLU A 571 -0.22 36.35 -2.20
C GLU A 571 -0.09 34.90 -2.68
N VAL A 572 0.67 34.70 -3.75
CA VAL A 572 0.90 33.39 -4.36
C VAL A 572 2.39 33.18 -4.59
N THR A 573 2.86 31.96 -4.33
CA THR A 573 4.28 31.62 -4.51
C THR A 573 4.63 31.34 -5.98
N GLU A 574 5.92 31.44 -6.32
CA GLU A 574 6.42 31.10 -7.65
C GLU A 574 6.09 29.65 -8.07
N SER A 575 6.14 28.72 -7.10
CA SER A 575 5.82 27.30 -7.31
C SER A 575 4.41 27.08 -7.87
N LEU A 576 3.44 27.93 -7.51
CA LEU A 576 2.09 27.88 -8.07
C LEU A 576 2.11 28.11 -9.60
N LEU A 577 2.94 29.05 -10.06
CA LEU A 577 2.98 29.46 -11.48
C LEU A 577 3.64 28.41 -12.37
N MET A 578 4.54 27.62 -11.81
CA MET A 578 5.17 26.50 -12.51
C MET A 578 4.20 25.33 -12.76
N GLN A 579 3.10 25.26 -12.02
CA GLN A 579 2.11 24.18 -12.11
C GLN A 579 0.85 24.64 -12.87
N ASP A 580 0.50 23.92 -13.95
CA ASP A 580 -0.75 24.10 -14.73
C ASP A 580 -1.03 25.58 -15.12
N SER A 581 -0.08 26.18 -15.85
CA SER A 581 -0.05 27.63 -16.10
C SER A 581 -1.28 28.21 -16.83
N GLU A 582 -2.08 27.39 -17.53
CA GLU A 582 -3.30 27.86 -18.20
C GLU A 582 -4.48 28.01 -17.24
N LYS A 583 -4.72 27.01 -16.38
CA LYS A 583 -5.77 27.13 -15.36
C LYS A 583 -5.44 28.25 -14.40
N THR A 584 -4.18 28.33 -13.96
CA THR A 584 -3.71 29.39 -13.07
C THR A 584 -3.97 30.77 -13.67
N ALA A 585 -3.67 30.94 -14.97
CA ALA A 585 -3.92 32.21 -15.67
C ALA A 585 -5.40 32.60 -15.71
N LYS A 586 -6.29 31.62 -15.91
CA LYS A 586 -7.74 31.86 -15.95
C LYS A 586 -8.26 32.31 -14.58
N VAL A 587 -7.81 31.69 -13.49
CA VAL A 587 -8.23 32.05 -12.13
C VAL A 587 -7.75 33.44 -11.76
N ILE A 588 -6.45 33.73 -11.94
CA ILE A 588 -5.88 35.07 -11.68
C ILE A 588 -6.66 36.11 -12.49
N LYS A 589 -6.83 35.90 -13.79
CA LYS A 589 -7.55 36.84 -14.67
C LYS A 589 -8.98 37.11 -14.19
N LYS A 590 -9.75 36.06 -13.86
CA LYS A 590 -11.14 36.22 -13.38
C LYS A 590 -11.23 37.03 -12.08
N LEU A 591 -10.28 36.86 -11.16
CA LEU A 591 -10.26 37.57 -9.89
C LEU A 591 -9.73 39.01 -10.06
N THR A 592 -8.75 39.22 -10.93
CA THR A 592 -8.28 40.57 -11.28
C THR A 592 -9.37 41.37 -12.02
N GLU A 593 -10.12 40.77 -12.93
CA GLU A 593 -11.29 41.40 -13.57
C GLU A 593 -12.40 41.74 -12.56
N TYR A 594 -12.48 41.00 -11.45
CA TYR A 594 -13.37 41.33 -10.33
C TYR A 594 -12.82 42.46 -9.44
N GLY A 595 -11.52 42.77 -9.55
CA GLY A 595 -10.83 43.83 -8.83
C GLY A 595 -9.84 43.36 -7.77
N VAL A 596 -9.69 42.05 -7.55
CA VAL A 596 -8.73 41.50 -6.57
C VAL A 596 -7.29 41.69 -7.06
N LYS A 597 -6.41 42.14 -6.18
CA LYS A 597 -4.97 42.30 -6.45
C LYS A 597 -4.23 41.00 -6.21
N PHE A 598 -3.09 40.84 -6.88
CA PHE A 598 -2.21 39.70 -6.71
C PHE A 598 -0.79 40.16 -6.48
N SER A 599 -0.12 39.50 -5.53
CA SER A 599 1.32 39.62 -5.31
C SER A 599 2.01 38.28 -5.56
N LEU A 600 3.21 38.35 -6.13
CA LEU A 600 4.09 37.21 -6.24
C LEU A 600 5.00 37.16 -5.01
N ASP A 601 4.90 36.07 -4.26
CA ASP A 601 5.64 35.82 -3.02
C ASP A 601 6.91 35.00 -3.25
N ASP A 602 7.85 35.10 -2.31
CA ASP A 602 9.16 34.41 -2.29
C ASP A 602 10.01 34.58 -3.57
N PHE A 603 9.94 35.75 -4.23
CA PHE A 603 10.61 35.96 -5.52
C PHE A 603 12.14 35.86 -5.39
N GLY A 604 12.75 35.04 -6.25
CA GLY A 604 14.20 34.86 -6.35
C GLY A 604 14.76 33.60 -5.71
N THR A 605 13.98 32.87 -4.92
CA THR A 605 14.42 31.61 -4.25
C THR A 605 14.38 30.38 -5.17
N GLY A 606 13.80 30.50 -6.37
CA GLY A 606 13.58 29.42 -7.32
C GLY A 606 14.04 29.71 -8.76
N TYR A 607 13.55 28.92 -9.72
CA TYR A 607 13.83 29.09 -11.16
C TYR A 607 12.87 30.13 -11.77
N SER A 608 13.04 31.40 -11.41
CA SER A 608 12.13 32.46 -11.84
C SER A 608 12.13 32.61 -13.36
N SER A 609 11.09 32.09 -14.03
CA SER A 609 10.87 32.36 -15.44
C SER A 609 10.24 33.75 -15.56
N LEU A 610 11.04 34.74 -15.93
CA LEU A 610 10.59 36.11 -16.27
C LEU A 610 9.40 36.12 -17.26
N SER A 611 9.24 35.04 -18.03
CA SER A 611 8.09 34.84 -18.91
C SER A 611 6.73 34.83 -18.17
N TYR A 612 6.69 34.40 -16.91
CA TYR A 612 5.47 34.38 -16.11
C TYR A 612 5.06 35.78 -15.65
N LEU A 613 6.00 36.64 -15.24
CA LEU A 613 5.69 38.04 -14.90
C LEU A 613 5.02 38.78 -16.05
N LYS A 614 5.36 38.43 -17.30
CA LYS A 614 4.69 38.97 -18.49
C LYS A 614 3.30 38.39 -18.73
N LYS A 615 3.04 37.15 -18.30
CA LYS A 615 1.80 36.41 -18.59
C LYS A 615 0.67 36.73 -17.61
N PHE A 616 1.00 37.06 -16.36
CA PHE A 616 0.02 37.25 -15.30
C PHE A 616 -0.06 38.72 -14.83
N PRO A 617 -1.26 39.24 -14.53
CA PRO A 617 -1.45 40.62 -14.09
C PRO A 617 -1.12 40.81 -12.60
N PHE A 618 0.15 40.62 -12.22
CA PHE A 618 0.61 40.91 -10.87
C PHE A 618 0.68 42.43 -10.63
N HIS A 619 0.38 42.81 -9.39
CA HIS A 619 0.45 44.21 -8.94
C HIS A 619 1.69 44.45 -8.10
N THR A 620 2.16 43.40 -7.43
CA THR A 620 3.23 43.48 -6.44
C THR A 620 4.18 42.29 -6.58
N ILE A 621 5.47 42.53 -6.37
CA ILE A 621 6.50 41.48 -6.23
C ILE A 621 7.08 41.60 -4.81
N LYS A 622 7.16 40.49 -4.08
CA LYS A 622 7.76 40.42 -2.75
C LYS A 622 9.13 39.76 -2.85
N ILE A 623 10.14 40.46 -2.36
CA ILE A 623 11.53 39.97 -2.25
C ILE A 623 11.62 39.17 -0.95
N ASP A 624 12.02 37.91 -1.08
CA ASP A 624 12.18 37.00 0.06
C ASP A 624 13.18 37.53 1.10
N GLN A 625 12.86 37.32 2.38
CA GLN A 625 13.66 37.76 3.52
C GLN A 625 15.12 37.26 3.50
N SER A 626 15.42 36.14 2.85
CA SER A 626 16.78 35.59 2.77
C SER A 626 17.74 36.53 2.05
N PHE A 627 17.28 37.26 1.03
CA PHE A 627 18.08 38.27 0.33
C PHE A 627 18.22 39.56 1.14
N VAL A 628 17.20 39.91 1.94
CA VAL A 628 17.20 41.14 2.75
C VAL A 628 18.06 40.99 4.00
N ARG A 629 18.10 39.78 4.58
CA ARG A 629 18.89 39.48 5.79
C ARG A 629 20.36 39.82 5.61
N ASP A 630 20.95 39.36 4.51
CA ASP A 630 22.40 39.49 4.22
C ASP A 630 22.74 40.71 3.35
N LEU A 631 21.77 41.61 3.13
CA LEU A 631 21.85 42.81 2.28
C LEU A 631 23.03 43.75 2.60
N THR A 632 23.45 43.83 3.86
CA THR A 632 24.51 44.75 4.29
C THR A 632 25.92 44.25 3.98
N VAL A 633 26.09 42.94 3.76
CA VAL A 633 27.39 42.28 3.63
C VAL A 633 27.57 41.59 2.28
N ASN A 634 26.49 41.18 1.62
CA ASN A 634 26.55 40.46 0.36
C ASN A 634 26.20 41.36 -0.85
N GLN A 635 27.20 41.63 -1.69
CA GLN A 635 27.01 42.42 -2.92
C GLN A 635 26.13 41.71 -3.96
N GLN A 636 26.07 40.37 -3.95
CA GLN A 636 25.21 39.63 -4.87
C GLN A 636 23.73 39.84 -4.53
N ASP A 637 23.38 39.82 -3.24
CA ASP A 637 22.01 40.07 -2.78
C ASP A 637 21.58 41.51 -3.08
N GLN A 638 22.49 42.49 -2.91
CA GLN A 638 22.25 43.87 -3.34
C GLN A 638 21.94 43.98 -4.84
N ALA A 639 22.75 43.33 -5.68
CA ALA A 639 22.54 43.35 -7.13
C ALA A 639 21.22 42.69 -7.54
N LEU A 640 20.84 41.60 -6.87
CA LEU A 640 19.57 40.92 -7.11
C LEU A 640 18.39 41.82 -6.73
N ILE A 641 18.44 42.45 -5.56
CA ILE A 641 17.39 43.36 -5.09
C ILE A 641 17.23 44.56 -6.03
N ASP A 642 18.32 45.18 -6.47
CA ASP A 642 18.27 46.27 -7.45
C ASP A 642 17.69 45.82 -8.80
N ALA A 643 18.04 44.61 -9.25
CA ALA A 643 17.46 44.01 -10.46
C ALA A 643 15.95 43.78 -10.30
N VAL A 644 15.48 43.25 -9.16
CA VAL A 644 14.05 43.03 -8.89
C VAL A 644 13.29 44.35 -8.84
N ILE A 645 13.84 45.38 -8.17
CA ILE A 645 13.26 46.72 -8.13
C ILE A 645 13.15 47.31 -9.54
N THR A 646 14.20 47.16 -10.35
CA THR A 646 14.21 47.61 -11.75
C THR A 646 13.18 46.87 -12.60
N LEU A 647 13.02 45.55 -12.41
CA LEU A 647 11.99 44.75 -13.07
C LEU A 647 10.59 45.19 -12.66
N GLY A 648 10.34 45.39 -11.37
CA GLY A 648 9.07 45.89 -10.86
C GLY A 648 8.68 47.22 -11.52
N LYS A 649 9.62 48.18 -11.59
CA LYS A 649 9.43 49.45 -12.31
C LYS A 649 9.08 49.22 -13.79
N GLY A 650 9.78 48.32 -14.47
CA GLY A 650 9.56 48.01 -15.88
C GLY A 650 8.19 47.39 -16.19
N TYR A 651 7.62 46.61 -15.27
CA TYR A 651 6.30 45.99 -15.38
C TYR A 651 5.18 46.78 -14.69
N ASN A 652 5.47 47.97 -14.16
CA ASN A 652 4.54 48.79 -13.37
C ASN A 652 3.97 48.04 -12.14
N MET A 653 4.81 47.23 -11.50
CA MET A 653 4.52 46.51 -10.26
C MET A 653 5.22 47.20 -9.09
N LYS A 654 4.60 47.18 -7.91
CA LYS A 654 5.26 47.61 -6.67
C LYS A 654 6.18 46.51 -6.17
N VAL A 655 7.30 46.89 -5.55
CA VAL A 655 8.22 45.93 -4.92
C VAL A 655 8.17 46.08 -3.41
N ILE A 656 7.94 44.96 -2.72
CA ILE A 656 8.00 44.84 -1.26
C ILE A 656 9.30 44.12 -0.89
N ALA A 657 10.07 44.68 0.03
CA ALA A 657 11.18 43.99 0.68
C ALA A 657 10.74 43.46 2.05
N GLU A 658 10.85 42.14 2.25
CA GLU A 658 10.48 41.46 3.49
C GLU A 658 11.65 41.25 4.44
N GLY A 659 11.35 41.00 5.72
CA GLY A 659 12.38 40.69 6.71
C GLY A 659 13.32 41.85 7.01
N VAL A 660 12.87 43.11 6.86
CA VAL A 660 13.68 44.26 7.28
C VAL A 660 13.75 44.30 8.81
N GLU A 661 14.95 44.16 9.36
CA GLU A 661 15.21 44.03 10.80
C GLU A 661 15.94 45.25 11.39
N ASN A 662 16.71 45.98 10.59
CA ASN A 662 17.53 47.09 11.09
C ASN A 662 17.59 48.31 10.16
N GLU A 663 18.02 49.44 10.73
CA GLU A 663 18.12 50.74 10.04
C GLU A 663 19.09 50.71 8.86
N ALA A 664 20.14 49.87 8.91
CA ALA A 664 21.12 49.77 7.83
C ALA A 664 20.50 49.15 6.58
N GLN A 665 19.73 48.07 6.72
CA GLN A 665 18.94 47.47 5.63
C GLN A 665 17.94 48.48 5.07
N LEU A 666 17.20 49.18 5.94
CA LEU A 666 16.25 50.22 5.52
C LEU A 666 16.91 51.30 4.66
N LYS A 667 18.07 51.79 5.08
CA LYS A 667 18.80 52.83 4.34
C LYS A 667 19.16 52.36 2.93
N ILE A 668 19.71 51.14 2.81
CA ILE A 668 20.05 50.55 1.51
C ILE A 668 18.80 50.42 0.63
N LEU A 669 17.69 49.93 1.18
CA LEU A 669 16.43 49.79 0.45
C LEU A 669 15.85 51.14 -0.01
N ARG A 670 16.01 52.21 0.79
CA ARG A 670 15.67 53.58 0.38
C ARG A 670 16.57 54.07 -0.74
N ASP A 671 17.86 53.79 -0.69
CA ASP A 671 18.83 54.17 -1.72
C ASP A 671 18.52 53.47 -3.06
N PHE A 672 18.07 52.20 -3.03
CA PHE A 672 17.55 51.49 -4.21
C PHE A 672 16.15 51.93 -4.63
N GLN A 673 15.51 52.84 -3.90
CA GLN A 673 14.15 53.31 -4.15
C GLN A 673 13.12 52.18 -4.15
N CYS A 674 13.26 51.23 -3.21
CA CYS A 674 12.23 50.23 -2.94
C CYS A 674 10.90 50.92 -2.59
N ASN A 675 9.77 50.34 -2.98
CA ASN A 675 8.46 50.98 -2.78
C ASN A 675 7.96 50.78 -1.35
N ILE A 676 8.01 49.54 -0.87
CA ILE A 676 7.35 49.12 0.36
C ILE A 676 8.30 48.22 1.16
N ILE A 677 8.25 48.33 2.47
CA ILE A 677 8.96 47.41 3.37
C ILE A 677 8.00 46.71 4.32
N GLN A 678 8.44 45.53 4.76
CA GLN A 678 7.84 44.77 5.84
C GLN A 678 8.94 44.07 6.65
N GLY A 679 8.78 44.02 7.97
CA GLY A 679 9.73 43.31 8.83
C GLY A 679 9.71 43.78 10.27
N GLN A 680 10.54 43.14 11.09
CA GLN A 680 10.62 43.37 12.53
C GLN A 680 11.04 44.80 12.89
N TRP A 681 11.81 45.46 12.02
CA TRP A 681 12.17 46.87 12.19
C TRP A 681 10.94 47.77 12.30
N LEU A 682 9.90 47.48 11.52
CA LEU A 682 8.63 48.21 11.58
C LEU A 682 7.78 47.71 12.74
N SER A 683 7.47 46.42 12.73
CA SER A 683 6.78 45.74 13.83
C SER A 683 6.76 44.22 13.67
N MET A 684 6.62 43.52 14.79
CA MET A 684 6.26 42.11 14.80
C MET A 684 4.78 41.93 14.41
N PRO A 685 4.39 40.78 13.83
CA PRO A 685 2.97 40.45 13.63
C PRO A 685 2.19 40.50 14.94
N MET A 686 1.10 41.27 14.98
CA MET A 686 0.38 41.59 16.22
C MET A 686 -1.13 41.35 16.10
N GLY A 687 -1.85 41.29 17.24
CA GLY A 687 -3.31 41.14 17.22
C GLY A 687 -4.01 42.33 16.57
N ALA A 688 -5.29 42.18 16.22
CA ALA A 688 -6.07 43.23 15.57
C ALA A 688 -6.08 44.56 16.36
N ASP A 689 -6.28 44.49 17.68
CA ASP A 689 -6.34 45.67 18.55
C ASP A 689 -4.99 46.37 18.64
N ASP A 690 -3.90 45.61 18.80
CA ASP A 690 -2.54 46.15 18.82
C ASP A 690 -2.18 46.79 17.47
N CYS A 691 -2.57 46.15 16.35
CA CYS A 691 -2.35 46.69 15.01
C CYS A 691 -3.13 48.01 14.81
N THR A 692 -4.36 48.06 15.32
CA THR A 692 -5.18 49.27 15.33
C THR A 692 -4.51 50.40 16.11
N ALA A 693 -3.99 50.10 17.31
CA ALA A 693 -3.27 51.07 18.12
C ALA A 693 -1.97 51.54 17.43
N PHE A 694 -1.21 50.61 16.84
CA PHE A 694 0.01 50.90 16.10
C PHE A 694 -0.27 51.84 14.92
N MET A 695 -1.26 51.52 14.08
CA MET A 695 -1.64 52.35 12.92
C MET A 695 -2.13 53.75 13.33
N ARG A 696 -2.79 53.91 14.48
CA ARG A 696 -3.16 55.24 15.00
C ARG A 696 -1.97 56.05 15.45
N SER A 697 -0.99 55.40 16.07
CA SER A 697 0.19 56.08 16.63
C SER A 697 1.21 56.49 15.56
N TYR A 698 1.20 55.82 14.40
CA TYR A 698 2.11 56.12 13.32
C TYR A 698 1.71 57.45 12.65
N PRO A 699 2.58 58.47 12.63
CA PRO A 699 2.22 59.80 12.18
C PRO A 699 1.87 59.80 10.70
N GLN A 700 0.58 59.97 10.39
CA GLN A 700 0.14 60.38 9.06
C GLN A 700 0.55 61.85 8.89
N ARG A 701 1.75 62.09 8.36
CA ARG A 701 2.09 63.44 7.88
C ARG A 701 1.15 63.76 6.72
N TYR A 702 0.24 64.70 6.95
CA TYR A 702 -0.55 65.39 5.93
C TYR A 702 0.34 66.27 5.06
#